data_AF-B3LG00-F1
#
_entry.id   AF-B3LG00-F1
#
_cell.length_a   1.000
_cell.length_b   1.000
_cell.length_c   1.000
_cell.angle_alpha   90.00
_cell.angle_beta   90.00
_cell.angle_gamma   90.00
#
_symmetry.space_group_name_H-M   'P 1'
#
loop_
_entity.id
_entity.type
_entity.pdbx_description
1 polymer ?
#
loop_
_entity_poly.entity_id
_entity_poly.type
_entity_poly.pdbx_seq_one_letter_code
_entity_poly.pdbx_strand_id
1 'polypeptide(L)'
;MSRKNSKKLKVYYLPVTLTQFQKDLSEILISLHAKSFKASLIGEPQADAVNKPSGLPAGPETHPYPTLSQRQLTYIFDSNIRAIANHPSLLVDHYMPRQLLRMEPTESSIAGSHKFQVLNQLINSICFRDREGSPNEVIKCAIIAHSIKELDLLEGLILGKKFRTKRLSGTSLYNEKHKFPNLPTVDSTINKDGTPNSVSSTSSNSNSTSYTGYSKDDYDYSVKRNLKKRKINTDDWLFLATTKHLKHDQYLLANYDIDMIISFDPMLEIELPALQVLRNNANKDIPIIKLLVQNSPDHYLLDSEIKNSSVKSSHLSNNGHVDDSQEYEEIKSSLLYFLQARNAPVNNCEIDYIKLVKCCLEGKDCNNILPVLDLITLDEASKDSSDSGFWQPQLTKLQYSSTELPLWDGPLDIKTYQTELMHRAVIRLRDIQDEYAKGTVPLYEKRLNETQRQNQLDEIKNSVGLTFKKKQEMEKSINDSEKRLKHAMTESTKLQNKINHLLKIRQELENFNKLPSNTTSSENHLEEGSALTDKLKEYIDKNATLFNKLKELQQANAEKSKLNDELRSKYQIESSKAAESAQTLKILRESMKSLENEVNGPLTKFSTESLKKELERLQNDFQSLKARNKFLKNYITLMNRQYDLKNKNNVQVEKAAANGTRFRSTRSNTPNYT
;
A
#
# COMPACT_ATOMS: atom_id res chain seq x y z
N MET A 1 6.30 1.35 -50.14
CA MET A 1 6.94 2.44 -49.38
C MET A 1 6.21 2.61 -48.07
N SER A 2 6.86 2.20 -46.97
CA SER A 2 6.24 2.01 -45.65
C SER A 2 6.02 3.34 -44.94
N ARG A 3 4.79 3.56 -44.46
CA ARG A 3 4.40 4.70 -43.62
C ARG A 3 5.27 4.73 -42.36
N LYS A 4 6.17 5.71 -42.26
CA LYS A 4 6.87 6.04 -41.01
C LYS A 4 5.81 6.57 -40.03
N ASN A 5 5.30 5.72 -39.14
CA ASN A 5 4.56 6.17 -37.97
C ASN A 5 5.51 7.06 -37.15
N SER A 6 5.21 8.36 -37.08
CA SER A 6 5.96 9.30 -36.26
C SER A 6 5.76 8.93 -34.79
N LYS A 7 6.76 8.32 -34.14
CA LYS A 7 6.81 8.12 -32.68
C LYS A 7 6.73 9.49 -32.01
N LYS A 8 5.79 9.77 -31.10
CA LYS A 8 5.59 11.11 -30.51
C LYS A 8 5.73 11.07 -28.99
N LEU A 9 6.42 12.06 -28.41
CA LEU A 9 6.31 12.37 -26.99
C LEU A 9 4.90 12.95 -26.78
N LYS A 10 4.07 12.28 -25.98
CA LYS A 10 2.73 12.78 -25.65
C LYS A 10 2.84 13.61 -24.38
N VAL A 11 2.40 14.87 -24.45
CA VAL A 11 2.40 15.79 -23.30
C VAL A 11 0.99 15.90 -22.76
N TYR A 12 0.87 15.69 -21.46
CA TYR A 12 -0.37 15.79 -20.71
C TYR A 12 -0.20 16.85 -19.63
N TYR A 13 -1.16 17.76 -19.53
CA TYR A 13 -1.18 18.76 -18.48
C TYR A 13 -2.16 18.32 -17.39
N LEU A 14 -1.67 18.23 -16.16
CA LEU A 14 -2.48 17.88 -15.00
C LEU A 14 -2.77 19.18 -14.23
N PRO A 15 -4.04 19.60 -14.13
CA PRO A 15 -4.39 20.79 -13.36
C PRO A 15 -4.13 20.58 -11.88
N VAL A 16 -3.57 21.60 -11.25
CA VAL A 16 -3.29 21.67 -9.83
C VAL A 16 -3.85 23.00 -9.32
N THR A 17 -4.46 22.99 -8.15
CA THR A 17 -4.93 24.20 -7.44
C THR A 17 -3.86 24.74 -6.46
N LEU A 18 -4.15 25.83 -5.74
CA LEU A 18 -3.31 26.35 -4.66
C LEU A 18 -3.93 26.02 -3.29
N THR A 19 -3.10 25.64 -2.32
CA THR A 19 -3.55 25.48 -0.92
C THR A 19 -3.96 26.83 -0.32
N GLN A 20 -4.74 26.81 0.76
CA GLN A 20 -5.12 28.04 1.47
C GLN A 20 -3.89 28.84 1.92
N PHE A 21 -2.85 28.15 2.41
CA PHE A 21 -1.61 28.78 2.80
C PHE A 21 -0.84 29.38 1.61
N GLN A 22 -0.79 28.70 0.45
CA GLN A 22 -0.22 29.26 -0.77
C GLN A 22 -0.98 30.50 -1.24
N LYS A 23 -2.31 30.51 -1.15
CA LYS A 23 -3.14 31.69 -1.45
C LYS A 23 -2.83 32.85 -0.51
N ASP A 24 -2.81 32.62 0.79
CA ASP A 24 -2.48 33.66 1.78
C ASP A 24 -1.08 34.26 1.56
N LEU A 25 -0.08 33.43 1.24
CA LEU A 25 1.27 33.92 0.90
C LEU A 25 1.29 34.73 -0.39
N SER A 26 0.52 34.32 -1.40
CA SER A 26 0.39 35.11 -2.64
C SER A 26 -0.24 36.48 -2.36
N GLU A 27 -1.22 36.56 -1.47
CA GLU A 27 -1.85 37.82 -1.04
C GLU A 27 -0.89 38.71 -0.24
N ILE A 28 -0.01 38.11 0.56
CA ILE A 28 1.08 38.84 1.22
C ILE A 28 2.01 39.48 0.17
N LEU A 29 2.39 38.76 -0.88
CA LEU A 29 3.20 39.33 -1.95
C LEU A 29 2.46 40.43 -2.71
N ILE A 30 1.17 40.25 -2.98
CA ILE A 30 0.34 41.28 -3.62
C ILE A 30 0.34 42.56 -2.78
N SER A 31 0.22 42.46 -1.46
CA SER A 31 0.26 43.65 -0.58
C SER A 31 1.57 44.43 -0.62
N LEU A 32 2.68 43.74 -0.87
CA LEU A 32 4.00 44.35 -0.98
C LEU A 32 4.23 44.99 -2.37
N HIS A 33 3.74 44.33 -3.43
CA HIS A 33 4.03 44.72 -4.82
C HIS A 33 2.92 45.54 -5.50
N ALA A 34 1.69 45.57 -4.99
CA ALA A 34 0.53 46.18 -5.65
C ALA A 34 0.76 47.63 -6.10
N LYS A 35 1.35 48.47 -5.24
CA LYS A 35 1.60 49.89 -5.58
C LYS A 35 2.69 50.04 -6.63
N SER A 36 3.80 49.32 -6.48
CA SER A 36 4.91 49.31 -7.44
C SER A 36 4.50 48.76 -8.80
N PHE A 37 3.72 47.67 -8.81
CA PHE A 37 3.21 47.05 -10.03
C PHE A 37 2.19 47.96 -10.74
N LYS A 38 1.30 48.63 -9.98
CA LYS A 38 0.40 49.65 -10.53
C LYS A 38 1.16 50.79 -11.19
N ALA A 39 2.20 51.31 -10.54
CA ALA A 39 3.07 52.36 -11.12
C ALA A 39 3.77 51.87 -12.40
N SER A 40 4.22 50.62 -12.43
CA SER A 40 4.83 49.98 -13.61
C SER A 40 3.85 49.79 -14.78
N LEU A 41 2.56 49.58 -14.49
CA LEU A 41 1.50 49.41 -15.48
C LEU A 41 1.06 50.74 -16.10
N ILE A 42 1.01 51.80 -15.29
CA ILE A 42 0.65 53.17 -15.73
C ILE A 42 1.84 53.87 -16.41
N GLY A 43 3.07 53.38 -16.16
CA GLY A 43 4.30 53.98 -16.70
C GLY A 43 4.71 55.25 -15.95
N GLU A 44 4.32 55.39 -14.68
CA GLU A 44 4.71 56.55 -13.87
C GLU A 44 6.23 56.53 -13.62
N PRO A 45 6.95 57.62 -13.93
CA PRO A 45 8.36 57.72 -13.63
C PRO A 45 8.58 57.58 -12.13
N GLN A 46 9.60 56.81 -11.73
CA GLN A 46 10.04 56.72 -10.34
C GLN A 46 10.15 58.14 -9.75
N ALA A 47 9.44 58.39 -8.65
CA ALA A 47 9.63 59.58 -7.85
C ALA A 47 10.96 59.49 -7.08
N ASP A 48 12.10 59.50 -7.79
CA ASP A 48 13.43 59.56 -7.18
C ASP A 48 14.36 60.44 -8.03
N ALA A 49 14.23 61.76 -7.86
CA ALA A 49 15.33 62.72 -8.09
C ALA A 49 15.03 64.14 -7.52
N VAL A 50 14.31 64.29 -6.41
CA VAL A 50 14.18 65.60 -5.74
C VAL A 50 14.99 65.62 -4.45
N ASN A 51 16.18 66.23 -4.57
CA ASN A 51 16.95 66.94 -3.55
C ASN A 51 17.46 66.13 -2.34
N LYS A 52 18.72 65.68 -2.42
CA LYS A 52 19.59 65.71 -1.22
C LYS A 52 19.69 67.17 -0.75
N PRO A 53 19.24 67.56 0.45
CA PRO A 53 19.70 68.81 1.03
C PRO A 53 21.16 68.59 1.43
N SER A 54 22.05 69.25 0.70
CA SER A 54 23.45 69.39 1.10
C SER A 54 23.51 70.07 2.48
N GLY A 55 23.93 69.33 3.49
CA GLY A 55 24.37 69.89 4.77
C GLY A 55 23.63 69.34 5.98
N LEU A 56 24.18 68.31 6.61
CA LEU A 56 24.29 68.10 8.06
C LEU A 56 25.24 66.90 8.31
N PRO A 57 25.97 66.86 9.45
CA PRO A 57 27.25 66.17 9.55
C PRO A 57 27.11 64.67 9.79
N ALA A 58 28.14 63.94 9.35
CA ALA A 58 28.27 62.49 9.37
C ALA A 58 28.09 61.87 10.77
N GLY A 59 26.98 61.16 10.95
CA GLY A 59 26.86 60.06 11.90
C GLY A 59 27.48 58.77 11.32
N PRO A 60 27.70 57.73 12.14
CA PRO A 60 28.53 56.58 11.78
C PRO A 60 27.98 55.86 10.56
N GLU A 61 28.84 55.65 9.56
CA GLU A 61 28.49 55.12 8.25
C GLU A 61 27.85 53.73 8.34
N THR A 62 26.52 53.70 8.19
CA THR A 62 25.79 52.48 7.84
C THR A 62 25.52 52.61 6.35
N HIS A 63 26.29 51.92 5.50
CA HIS A 63 26.07 51.94 4.05
C HIS A 63 24.62 51.50 3.75
N PRO A 64 23.74 52.40 3.26
CA PRO A 64 22.37 52.02 2.92
C PRO A 64 22.39 51.10 1.69
N TYR A 65 21.50 50.11 1.67
CA TYR A 65 21.35 49.24 0.51
C TYR A 65 20.74 50.04 -0.66
N PRO A 66 21.03 49.66 -1.92
CA PRO A 66 20.40 50.31 -3.06
C PRO A 66 18.91 49.97 -3.13
N THR A 67 18.09 50.97 -3.41
CA THR A 67 16.65 50.82 -3.61
C THR A 67 16.36 50.02 -4.88
N LEU A 68 15.35 49.15 -4.83
CA LEU A 68 14.98 48.30 -5.96
C LEU A 68 14.19 49.06 -7.02
N SER A 69 14.53 48.86 -8.29
CA SER A 69 13.76 49.40 -9.42
C SER A 69 12.41 48.69 -9.56
N GLN A 70 11.40 49.39 -10.09
CA GLN A 70 10.08 48.82 -10.43
C GLN A 70 10.20 47.54 -11.30
N ARG A 71 11.14 47.55 -12.26
CA ARG A 71 11.40 46.38 -13.12
C ARG A 71 11.95 45.20 -12.33
N GLN A 72 12.89 45.45 -11.41
CA GLN A 72 13.44 44.43 -10.52
C GLN A 72 12.36 43.89 -9.57
N LEU A 73 11.51 44.76 -9.02
CA LEU A 73 10.37 44.35 -8.17
C LEU A 73 9.39 43.47 -8.92
N THR A 74 9.11 43.75 -10.19
CA THR A 74 8.23 42.91 -11.03
C THR A 74 8.83 41.51 -11.25
N TYR A 75 10.12 41.40 -11.55
CA TYR A 75 10.79 40.10 -11.67
C TYR A 75 10.83 39.33 -10.34
N ILE A 76 11.07 40.03 -9.23
CA ILE A 76 11.02 39.44 -7.88
C ILE A 76 9.60 38.95 -7.57
N PHE A 77 8.57 39.71 -7.95
CA PHE A 77 7.18 39.33 -7.75
C PHE A 77 6.82 38.07 -8.54
N ASP A 78 7.13 38.03 -9.83
CA ASP A 78 6.93 36.85 -10.70
C ASP A 78 7.67 35.62 -10.18
N SER A 79 8.97 35.74 -9.89
CA SER A 79 9.78 34.65 -9.36
C SER A 79 9.21 34.09 -8.04
N ASN A 80 8.73 34.96 -7.15
CA ASN A 80 8.19 34.53 -5.87
C ASN A 80 6.80 33.91 -5.99
N ILE A 81 5.94 34.39 -6.90
CA ILE A 81 4.64 33.76 -7.18
C ILE A 81 4.84 32.36 -7.77
N ARG A 82 5.78 32.19 -8.72
CA ARG A 82 6.14 30.86 -9.25
C ARG A 82 6.73 29.94 -8.18
N ALA A 83 7.58 30.48 -7.30
CA ALA A 83 8.11 29.73 -6.17
C ALA A 83 7.00 29.23 -5.22
N ILE A 84 6.04 30.11 -4.85
CA ILE A 84 4.89 29.73 -4.01
C ILE A 84 4.02 28.69 -4.71
N ALA A 85 3.76 28.85 -6.02
CA ALA A 85 2.98 27.91 -6.82
C ALA A 85 3.61 26.51 -6.83
N ASN A 86 4.94 26.41 -6.74
CA ASN A 86 5.66 25.15 -6.58
C ASN A 86 5.59 24.63 -5.13
N HIS A 87 6.14 25.39 -4.19
CA HIS A 87 6.10 25.07 -2.76
C HIS A 87 6.42 26.29 -1.88
N PRO A 88 5.65 26.56 -0.80
CA PRO A 88 5.89 27.70 0.09
C PRO A 88 7.32 27.84 0.61
N SER A 89 7.97 26.73 0.98
CA SER A 89 9.35 26.73 1.51
C SER A 89 10.41 27.24 0.52
N LEU A 90 10.09 27.40 -0.76
CA LEU A 90 11.02 27.92 -1.78
C LEU A 90 11.12 29.45 -1.76
N LEU A 91 10.20 30.13 -1.06
CA LEU A 91 10.11 31.59 -1.01
C LEU A 91 11.32 32.24 -0.29
N VAL A 92 11.95 31.53 0.65
CA VAL A 92 13.09 32.06 1.42
C VAL A 92 14.42 31.57 0.85
N ASP A 93 15.35 32.51 0.62
CA ASP A 93 16.66 32.21 0.03
C ASP A 93 17.52 31.29 0.89
N HIS A 94 17.51 31.50 2.21
CA HIS A 94 18.00 30.56 3.22
C HIS A 94 17.01 29.40 3.35
N TYR A 95 16.97 28.59 2.30
CA TYR A 95 16.11 27.44 2.18
C TYR A 95 16.39 26.42 3.31
N MET A 96 15.38 25.61 3.66
CA MET A 96 15.41 24.74 4.83
C MET A 96 16.67 23.84 4.87
N PRO A 97 17.45 23.84 5.97
CA PRO A 97 18.62 23.00 6.11
C PRO A 97 18.34 21.53 5.77
N ARG A 98 19.26 20.90 5.03
CA ARG A 98 19.12 19.50 4.57
C ARG A 98 18.91 18.48 5.68
N GLN A 99 19.45 18.75 6.87
CA GLN A 99 19.23 17.90 8.04
C GLN A 99 17.78 18.00 8.55
N LEU A 100 17.19 19.19 8.50
CA LEU A 100 15.79 19.40 8.88
C LEU A 100 14.83 18.79 7.85
N LEU A 101 15.16 18.84 6.56
CA LEU A 101 14.40 18.12 5.51
C LEU A 101 14.31 16.60 5.74
N ARG A 102 15.30 16.01 6.43
CA ARG A 102 15.29 14.58 6.78
C ARG A 102 14.51 14.28 8.05
N MET A 103 14.27 15.29 8.89
CA MET A 103 13.58 15.14 10.17
C MET A 103 12.11 15.59 10.08
N GLU A 104 11.77 16.45 9.12
CA GLU A 104 10.39 16.91 8.93
C GLU A 104 9.47 15.74 8.54
N PRO A 105 8.27 15.63 9.13
CA PRO A 105 7.27 14.69 8.66
C PRO A 105 6.87 15.01 7.22
N THR A 106 6.90 14.00 6.35
CA THR A 106 6.52 14.14 4.93
C THR A 106 5.11 14.67 4.74
N GLU A 107 4.20 14.42 5.69
CA GLU A 107 2.83 14.93 5.70
C GLU A 107 2.75 16.46 5.75
N SER A 108 3.65 17.12 6.47
CA SER A 108 3.72 18.59 6.56
C SER A 108 4.07 19.19 5.18
N SER A 109 5.10 18.66 4.53
CA SER A 109 5.50 19.10 3.19
C SER A 109 4.42 18.80 2.14
N ILE A 110 3.69 17.68 2.29
CA ILE A 110 2.54 17.36 1.43
C ILE A 110 1.39 18.35 1.67
N ALA A 111 1.06 18.67 2.92
CA ALA A 111 -0.02 19.59 3.25
C ALA A 111 0.27 21.02 2.77
N GLY A 112 1.54 21.43 2.72
CA GLY A 112 1.96 22.77 2.33
C GLY A 112 1.71 23.13 0.85
N SER A 113 1.79 22.16 -0.07
CA SER A 113 1.65 22.42 -1.52
C SER A 113 0.73 21.40 -2.19
N HIS A 114 -0.22 21.88 -2.98
CA HIS A 114 -1.13 20.99 -3.70
C HIS A 114 -0.43 20.23 -4.84
N LYS A 115 0.64 20.79 -5.46
CA LYS A 115 1.49 20.02 -6.40
C LYS A 115 2.08 18.78 -5.72
N PHE A 116 2.47 18.91 -4.46
CA PHE A 116 3.01 17.80 -3.68
C PHE A 116 1.92 16.79 -3.29
N GLN A 117 0.69 17.23 -3.01
CA GLN A 117 -0.46 16.35 -2.79
C GLN A 117 -0.77 15.50 -4.03
N VAL A 118 -0.85 16.14 -5.20
CA VAL A 118 -1.09 15.47 -6.48
C VAL A 118 0.04 14.51 -6.83
N LEU A 119 1.30 14.93 -6.65
CA LEU A 119 2.45 14.04 -6.85
C LEU A 119 2.40 12.84 -5.89
N ASN A 120 2.06 13.06 -4.61
CA ASN A 120 1.95 11.99 -3.64
C ASN A 120 0.91 10.95 -4.07
N GLN A 121 -0.24 11.40 -4.59
CA GLN A 121 -1.30 10.54 -5.13
C GLN A 121 -0.82 9.76 -6.38
N LEU A 122 -0.11 10.41 -7.30
CA LEU A 122 0.49 9.76 -8.48
C LEU A 122 1.52 8.70 -8.07
N ILE A 123 2.45 9.04 -7.19
CA ILE A 123 3.48 8.14 -6.68
C ILE A 123 2.85 6.95 -5.95
N ASN A 124 1.82 7.19 -5.13
CA ASN A 124 1.11 6.12 -4.43
C ASN A 124 0.37 5.21 -5.42
N SER A 125 -0.19 5.76 -6.50
CA SER A 125 -0.82 4.98 -7.58
C SER A 125 0.18 4.09 -8.31
N ILE A 126 1.42 4.54 -8.49
CA ILE A 126 2.53 3.72 -9.03
C ILE A 126 2.94 2.64 -8.02
N CYS A 127 3.06 2.99 -6.73
CA CYS A 127 3.45 2.09 -5.63
C CYS A 127 2.48 0.92 -5.41
N PHE A 128 1.18 1.24 -5.33
CA PHE A 128 0.11 0.29 -5.00
C PHE A 128 -0.54 -0.34 -6.23
N ARG A 129 0.10 -0.23 -7.39
CA ARG A 129 -0.40 -0.86 -8.62
C ARG A 129 -0.56 -2.37 -8.44
N ASP A 130 -1.57 -2.90 -9.09
CA ASP A 130 -1.84 -4.33 -9.14
C ASP A 130 -0.71 -5.02 -9.92
N ARG A 131 0.16 -5.74 -9.19
CA ARG A 131 1.30 -6.46 -9.76
C ARG A 131 0.89 -7.79 -10.40
N GLU A 132 -0.38 -8.20 -10.28
CA GLU A 132 -0.85 -9.48 -10.84
C GLU A 132 -0.92 -9.45 -12.39
N GLY A 133 -1.19 -8.29 -12.99
CA GLY A 133 -1.29 -8.14 -14.45
C GLY A 133 0.05 -8.05 -15.20
N SER A 134 1.13 -7.60 -14.55
CA SER A 134 2.48 -7.46 -15.13
C SER A 134 3.57 -7.65 -14.05
N PRO A 135 3.77 -8.88 -13.55
CA PRO A 135 4.51 -9.15 -12.30
C PRO A 135 6.02 -8.84 -12.32
N ASN A 136 6.61 -8.51 -13.48
CA ASN A 136 8.05 -8.35 -13.65
C ASN A 136 8.50 -7.03 -14.30
N GLU A 137 7.60 -6.09 -14.57
CA GLU A 137 7.99 -4.83 -15.21
C GLU A 137 8.28 -3.76 -14.16
N VAL A 138 9.56 -3.60 -13.84
CA VAL A 138 10.06 -2.51 -13.00
C VAL A 138 9.83 -1.19 -13.74
N ILE A 139 9.01 -0.31 -13.18
CA ILE A 139 8.75 1.01 -13.76
C ILE A 139 9.94 1.93 -13.46
N LYS A 140 10.35 2.67 -14.47
CA LYS A 140 11.39 3.69 -14.41
C LYS A 140 10.78 5.06 -14.70
N CYS A 141 10.51 5.84 -13.65
CA CYS A 141 9.98 7.19 -13.78
C CYS A 141 11.08 8.24 -13.64
N ALA A 142 11.01 9.32 -14.40
CA ALA A 142 11.84 10.51 -14.18
C ALA A 142 11.00 11.67 -13.66
N ILE A 143 11.42 12.31 -12.58
CA ILE A 143 10.87 13.58 -12.12
C ILE A 143 11.82 14.71 -12.49
N ILE A 144 11.28 15.71 -13.19
CA ILE A 144 12.00 16.90 -13.63
C ILE A 144 11.51 18.10 -12.83
N ALA A 145 12.43 18.80 -12.17
CA ALA A 145 12.17 20.03 -11.42
C ALA A 145 12.89 21.22 -12.05
N HIS A 146 12.47 22.44 -11.74
CA HIS A 146 13.14 23.65 -12.24
C HIS A 146 14.43 23.93 -11.45
N SER A 147 14.37 23.80 -10.12
CA SER A 147 15.45 24.15 -9.19
C SER A 147 16.03 22.94 -8.44
N ILE A 148 17.29 23.08 -7.99
CA ILE A 148 17.94 22.10 -7.10
C ILE A 148 17.26 22.10 -5.72
N LYS A 149 16.76 23.26 -5.26
CA LYS A 149 16.01 23.39 -4.00
C LYS A 149 14.70 22.58 -4.04
N GLU A 150 14.00 22.63 -5.17
CA GLU A 150 12.80 21.81 -5.42
C GLU A 150 13.12 20.33 -5.42
N LEU A 151 14.24 19.96 -6.03
CA LEU A 151 14.69 18.56 -6.04
C LEU A 151 14.99 18.08 -4.60
N ASP A 152 15.59 18.90 -3.74
CA ASP A 152 15.78 18.57 -2.32
C ASP A 152 14.41 18.29 -1.63
N LEU A 153 13.38 19.12 -1.85
CA LEU A 153 12.02 18.85 -1.33
C LEU A 153 11.43 17.54 -1.86
N LEU A 154 11.56 17.30 -3.16
CA LEU A 154 11.03 16.11 -3.81
C LEU A 154 11.72 14.84 -3.31
N GLU A 155 13.04 14.87 -3.15
CA GLU A 155 13.79 13.78 -2.54
C GLU A 155 13.33 13.53 -1.10
N GLY A 156 13.10 14.60 -0.32
CA GLY A 156 12.47 14.56 1.01
C GLY A 156 11.11 13.83 1.03
N LEU A 157 10.25 14.10 0.05
CA LEU A 157 8.94 13.47 -0.09
C LEU A 157 9.02 11.97 -0.42
N ILE A 158 10.03 11.57 -1.20
CA ILE A 158 10.19 10.20 -1.70
C ILE A 158 10.92 9.33 -0.67
N LEU A 159 11.72 9.93 0.20
CA LEU A 159 12.38 9.26 1.31
C LEU A 159 11.36 8.50 2.17
N GLY A 160 11.62 7.21 2.37
CA GLY A 160 10.73 6.29 3.11
C GLY A 160 9.69 5.56 2.25
N LYS A 161 9.55 5.87 0.96
CA LYS A 161 8.70 5.12 0.02
C LYS A 161 9.44 3.92 -0.60
N LYS A 162 8.70 2.95 -1.15
CA LYS A 162 9.23 1.74 -1.81
C LYS A 162 9.76 2.00 -3.23
N PHE A 163 10.57 3.05 -3.40
CA PHE A 163 11.22 3.40 -4.67
C PHE A 163 12.74 3.42 -4.51
N ARG A 164 13.45 3.08 -5.58
CA ARG A 164 14.88 3.34 -5.69
C ARG A 164 15.09 4.68 -6.33
N THR A 165 15.64 5.60 -5.58
CA THR A 165 15.93 6.95 -6.08
C THR A 165 17.35 7.01 -6.62
N LYS A 166 17.51 7.65 -7.79
CA LYS A 166 18.81 8.09 -8.29
C LYS A 166 18.72 9.54 -8.71
N ARG A 167 19.40 10.39 -7.96
CA ARG A 167 19.55 11.80 -8.31
C ARG A 167 20.61 11.96 -9.39
N LEU A 168 20.21 12.54 -10.52
CA LEU A 168 21.09 12.83 -11.66
C LEU A 168 21.64 14.25 -11.61
N SER A 169 20.94 15.16 -10.92
CA SER A 169 21.31 16.59 -10.86
C SER A 169 21.61 17.02 -9.42
N GLY A 170 22.81 17.53 -9.18
CA GLY A 170 23.24 17.96 -7.84
C GLY A 170 23.57 16.80 -6.89
N THR A 171 23.64 17.11 -5.59
CA THR A 171 24.01 16.15 -4.54
C THR A 171 22.77 15.62 -3.82
N SER A 172 22.67 14.29 -3.67
CA SER A 172 21.57 13.62 -2.95
C SER A 172 21.52 14.02 -1.48
N LEU A 173 20.33 14.20 -0.94
CA LEU A 173 20.08 14.34 0.51
C LEU A 173 20.45 13.07 1.28
N TYR A 174 20.16 11.91 0.69
CA TYR A 174 20.50 10.62 1.30
C TYR A 174 21.01 9.64 0.24
N ASN A 175 22.25 9.21 0.40
CA ASN A 175 22.84 8.24 -0.51
C ASN A 175 22.49 6.82 -0.05
N GLU A 176 21.38 6.28 -0.56
CA GLU A 176 20.97 4.88 -0.34
C GLU A 176 21.92 3.87 -1.02
N LYS A 177 22.96 4.35 -1.71
CA LYS A 177 23.95 3.56 -2.47
C LYS A 177 23.31 2.65 -3.52
N HIS A 178 22.13 2.99 -4.01
CA HIS A 178 21.48 2.30 -5.13
C HIS A 178 22.33 2.47 -6.39
N LYS A 179 23.01 1.40 -6.79
CA LYS A 179 23.70 1.35 -8.08
C LYS A 179 22.69 0.90 -9.14
N PHE A 180 22.39 1.79 -10.08
CA PHE A 180 21.66 1.40 -11.28
C PHE A 180 22.56 0.40 -12.04
N PRO A 181 22.09 -0.81 -12.37
CA PRO A 181 22.87 -1.75 -13.16
C PRO A 181 23.00 -1.15 -14.56
N ASN A 182 24.15 -0.52 -14.83
CA ASN A 182 24.49 -0.12 -16.18
C ASN A 182 24.39 -1.38 -17.05
N LEU A 183 23.72 -1.30 -18.20
CA LEU A 183 23.87 -2.33 -19.22
C LEU A 183 25.37 -2.53 -19.46
N PRO A 184 25.87 -3.77 -19.61
CA PRO A 184 27.28 -3.99 -19.89
C PRO A 184 27.58 -3.32 -21.24
N THR A 185 28.19 -2.13 -21.20
CA THR A 185 29.00 -1.66 -22.30
C THR A 185 30.04 -2.74 -22.53
N VAL A 186 30.06 -3.27 -23.75
CA VAL A 186 31.08 -4.22 -24.20
C VAL A 186 32.38 -3.43 -24.31
N ASP A 187 33.00 -3.17 -23.17
CA ASP A 187 34.37 -2.68 -23.12
C ASP A 187 35.27 -3.90 -23.24
N SER A 188 35.62 -4.16 -24.50
CA SER A 188 36.71 -5.01 -24.93
C SER A 188 38.03 -4.52 -24.33
N THR A 189 38.46 -5.14 -23.24
CA THR A 189 39.89 -5.43 -23.00
C THR A 189 40.02 -6.60 -22.04
N ILE A 190 40.44 -7.73 -22.61
CA ILE A 190 41.09 -8.83 -21.92
C ILE A 190 42.35 -8.25 -21.26
N ASN A 191 42.51 -8.38 -19.95
CA ASN A 191 43.82 -8.47 -19.32
C ASN A 191 43.72 -9.40 -18.11
N LYS A 192 44.29 -10.59 -18.30
CA LYS A 192 44.82 -11.42 -17.22
C LYS A 192 46.01 -10.67 -16.63
N ASP A 193 45.99 -10.41 -15.33
CA ASP A 193 47.07 -10.86 -14.44
C ASP A 193 46.80 -10.35 -13.02
N GLY A 194 47.05 -11.25 -12.07
CA GLY A 194 46.92 -10.98 -10.65
C GLY A 194 48.11 -10.17 -10.15
N THR A 195 47.83 -9.00 -9.60
CA THR A 195 48.56 -8.37 -8.49
C THR A 195 47.88 -7.03 -8.15
N PRO A 196 47.37 -6.81 -6.93
CA PRO A 196 46.85 -5.51 -6.55
C PRO A 196 47.97 -4.67 -5.94
N ASN A 197 48.46 -3.68 -6.68
CA ASN A 197 49.22 -2.57 -6.10
C ASN A 197 48.30 -1.36 -5.94
N SER A 198 48.35 -0.81 -4.73
CA SER A 198 47.58 0.32 -4.24
C SER A 198 48.07 1.66 -4.78
N VAL A 199 47.14 2.54 -5.16
CA VAL A 199 47.04 3.99 -4.87
C VAL A 199 45.79 4.48 -5.60
N SER A 200 44.90 5.36 -5.13
CA SER A 200 44.82 6.21 -3.96
C SER A 200 43.37 6.75 -3.92
N SER A 201 42.71 6.70 -2.76
CA SER A 201 41.60 7.62 -2.46
C SER A 201 41.47 7.73 -0.94
N THR A 202 42.04 8.82 -0.46
CA THR A 202 41.96 9.37 0.89
C THR A 202 40.51 9.67 1.28
N SER A 203 40.02 8.99 2.31
CA SER A 203 39.12 9.59 3.30
C SER A 203 39.12 8.73 4.57
N SER A 204 39.91 9.20 5.52
CA SER A 204 40.03 8.78 6.91
C SER A 204 38.71 8.91 7.67
N ASN A 205 38.30 7.85 8.36
CA ASN A 205 38.03 7.86 9.80
C ASN A 205 37.55 6.47 10.25
N SER A 206 38.35 5.79 11.07
CA SER A 206 37.98 5.39 12.44
C SER A 206 39.12 4.59 13.07
N ASN A 207 39.55 5.08 14.23
CA ASN A 207 40.54 4.48 15.11
C ASN A 207 40.06 3.12 15.67
N SER A 208 40.91 2.11 15.62
CA SER A 208 41.08 1.15 16.71
C SER A 208 42.45 0.50 16.62
N THR A 209 43.40 1.06 17.35
CA THR A 209 44.64 0.38 17.73
C THR A 209 44.34 -0.67 18.78
N SER A 210 44.61 -1.95 18.50
CA SER A 210 45.53 -2.74 19.32
C SER A 210 45.59 -4.18 18.81
N TYR A 211 46.78 -4.49 18.33
CA TYR A 211 47.31 -5.83 18.12
C TYR A 211 47.32 -6.60 19.44
N THR A 212 46.67 -7.77 19.49
CA THR A 212 47.10 -8.89 20.36
C THR A 212 47.00 -10.18 19.53
N GLY A 213 48.16 -10.79 19.28
CA GLY A 213 48.26 -12.00 18.48
C GLY A 213 47.76 -13.22 19.25
N TYR A 214 46.63 -13.79 18.82
CA TYR A 214 46.28 -15.21 18.89
C TYR A 214 45.23 -15.49 17.81
N SER A 215 45.36 -16.61 17.09
CA SER A 215 44.38 -17.06 16.10
C SER A 215 43.12 -17.55 16.80
N LYS A 216 42.07 -16.74 16.80
CA LYS A 216 40.72 -17.15 17.17
C LYS A 216 39.94 -17.30 15.87
N ASP A 217 39.31 -18.45 15.70
CA ASP A 217 38.44 -18.82 14.59
C ASP A 217 37.63 -17.63 14.05
N ASP A 218 38.08 -17.08 12.92
CA ASP A 218 37.31 -16.15 12.10
C ASP A 218 36.20 -16.93 11.39
N TYR A 219 35.20 -17.33 12.16
CA TYR A 219 33.88 -17.60 11.63
C TYR A 219 33.28 -16.26 11.18
N ASP A 220 33.65 -15.85 9.96
CA ASP A 220 33.17 -14.62 9.35
C ASP A 220 31.70 -14.78 8.92
N TYR A 221 30.79 -14.49 9.85
CA TYR A 221 29.33 -14.54 9.65
C TYR A 221 28.83 -13.56 8.58
N SER A 222 29.67 -12.65 8.08
CA SER A 222 29.31 -11.66 7.06
C SER A 222 29.18 -12.30 5.66
N VAL A 223 29.99 -13.31 5.35
CA VAL A 223 30.04 -13.94 4.01
C VAL A 223 28.79 -14.80 3.76
N LYS A 224 28.33 -15.56 4.77
CA LYS A 224 27.08 -16.35 4.66
C LYS A 224 25.81 -15.51 4.63
N ARG A 225 25.83 -14.25 5.11
CA ARG A 225 24.70 -13.32 4.98
C ARG A 225 24.61 -12.71 3.59
N ASN A 226 25.75 -12.48 2.92
CA ASN A 226 25.81 -11.98 1.54
C ASN A 226 25.47 -13.03 0.48
N LEU A 227 25.46 -14.32 0.84
CA LEU A 227 24.98 -15.44 0.01
C LEU A 227 23.47 -15.70 0.14
N LYS A 228 22.75 -14.99 1.01
CA LYS A 228 21.28 -15.00 0.97
C LYS A 228 20.85 -14.34 -0.33
N LYS A 229 20.44 -15.17 -1.30
CA LYS A 229 19.66 -14.87 -2.51
C LYS A 229 19.75 -13.39 -2.90
N ARG A 230 20.51 -13.07 -3.95
CA ARG A 230 20.25 -11.85 -4.74
C ARG A 230 18.77 -11.88 -5.11
N LYS A 231 17.91 -11.30 -4.27
CA LYS A 231 16.50 -11.14 -4.57
C LYS A 231 16.50 -10.37 -5.88
N ILE A 232 15.84 -10.91 -6.90
CA ILE A 232 15.54 -10.15 -8.10
C ILE A 232 14.81 -8.92 -7.58
N ASN A 233 15.47 -7.76 -7.71
CA ASN A 233 15.00 -6.53 -7.13
C ASN A 233 13.83 -6.04 -7.99
N THR A 234 12.61 -6.12 -7.44
CA THR A 234 11.36 -5.73 -8.10
C THR A 234 10.91 -4.31 -7.72
N ASP A 235 11.82 -3.48 -7.23
CA ASP A 235 11.48 -2.12 -6.80
C ASP A 235 11.58 -1.17 -7.99
N ASP A 236 10.58 -0.30 -8.12
CA ASP A 236 10.50 0.72 -9.16
C ASP A 236 11.61 1.78 -8.98
N TRP A 237 12.08 2.35 -10.09
CA TRP A 237 13.14 3.37 -10.10
C TRP A 237 12.57 4.76 -10.34
N LEU A 238 13.16 5.73 -9.64
CA LEU A 238 12.83 7.12 -9.77
C LEU A 238 14.09 7.96 -9.97
N PHE A 239 14.19 8.61 -11.13
CA PHE A 239 15.29 9.46 -11.51
C PHE A 239 14.94 10.92 -11.27
N LEU A 240 15.77 11.64 -10.54
CA LEU A 240 15.54 13.05 -10.22
C LEU A 240 16.50 13.93 -11.03
N ALA A 241 15.97 14.83 -11.86
CA ALA A 241 16.77 15.73 -12.69
C ALA A 241 16.22 17.16 -12.67
N THR A 242 17.06 18.14 -13.04
CA THR A 242 16.61 19.52 -13.23
C THR A 242 16.50 19.88 -14.72
N THR A 243 15.58 20.79 -15.06
CA THR A 243 15.45 21.34 -16.42
C THR A 243 16.77 21.93 -16.90
N LYS A 244 17.51 22.64 -16.02
CA LYS A 244 18.82 23.23 -16.34
C LYS A 244 19.85 22.17 -16.73
N HIS A 245 19.91 21.04 -16.01
CA HIS A 245 20.87 20.00 -16.34
C HIS A 245 20.52 19.30 -17.66
N LEU A 246 19.23 19.10 -17.94
CA LEU A 246 18.74 18.57 -19.22
C LEU A 246 19.05 19.49 -20.40
N LYS A 247 19.11 20.82 -20.19
CA LYS A 247 19.53 21.78 -21.22
C LYS A 247 21.02 21.63 -21.57
N HIS A 248 21.87 21.30 -20.60
CA HIS A 248 23.32 21.21 -20.79
C HIS A 248 23.84 19.82 -21.18
N ASP A 249 23.22 18.74 -20.70
CA ASP A 249 23.64 17.37 -21.00
C ASP A 249 22.59 16.61 -21.84
N GLN A 250 22.95 16.34 -23.09
CA GLN A 250 22.10 15.67 -24.08
C GLN A 250 21.93 14.16 -23.82
N TYR A 251 22.83 13.53 -23.07
CA TYR A 251 22.79 12.08 -22.83
C TYR A 251 22.33 11.72 -21.42
N LEU A 252 21.95 12.72 -20.60
CA LEU A 252 21.60 12.56 -19.19
C LEU A 252 20.57 11.44 -18.94
N LEU A 253 19.56 11.30 -19.81
CA LEU A 253 18.48 10.33 -19.67
C LEU A 253 18.65 9.08 -20.55
N ALA A 254 19.63 9.08 -21.46
CA ALA A 254 19.73 8.09 -22.53
C ALA A 254 19.94 6.65 -22.00
N ASN A 255 20.64 6.51 -20.88
CA ASN A 255 21.04 5.21 -20.33
C ASN A 255 20.01 4.58 -19.37
N TYR A 256 18.88 5.24 -19.12
CA TYR A 256 17.95 4.85 -18.06
C TYR A 256 16.64 4.22 -18.54
N ASP A 257 16.37 4.18 -19.86
CA ASP A 257 15.19 3.54 -20.48
C ASP A 257 13.87 3.85 -19.75
N ILE A 258 13.58 5.14 -19.64
CA ILE A 258 12.49 5.72 -18.84
C ILE A 258 11.12 5.36 -19.44
N ASP A 259 10.16 4.99 -18.59
CA ASP A 259 8.78 4.68 -18.95
C ASP A 259 7.87 5.90 -18.92
N MET A 260 8.08 6.82 -17.96
CA MET A 260 7.22 7.99 -17.76
C MET A 260 8.03 9.18 -17.23
N ILE A 261 7.65 10.39 -17.63
CA ILE A 261 8.23 11.63 -17.11
C ILE A 261 7.15 12.45 -16.38
N ILE A 262 7.45 12.90 -15.16
CA ILE A 262 6.62 13.83 -14.41
C ILE A 262 7.40 15.14 -14.27
N SER A 263 6.88 16.22 -14.83
CA SER A 263 7.50 17.54 -14.78
C SER A 263 6.78 18.46 -13.80
N PHE A 264 7.53 19.02 -12.86
CA PHE A 264 7.12 20.14 -12.01
C PHE A 264 7.28 21.48 -12.71
N ASP A 265 8.12 21.52 -13.76
CA ASP A 265 8.32 22.67 -14.63
C ASP A 265 7.31 22.60 -15.80
N PRO A 266 6.26 23.45 -15.82
CA PRO A 266 5.29 23.47 -16.90
C PRO A 266 5.90 23.97 -18.22
N MET A 267 6.95 24.79 -18.17
CA MET A 267 7.65 25.37 -19.33
C MET A 267 8.64 24.41 -19.99
N LEU A 268 8.77 23.17 -19.52
CA LEU A 268 9.70 22.19 -20.09
C LEU A 268 9.48 22.04 -21.61
N GLU A 269 10.46 22.46 -22.40
CA GLU A 269 10.43 22.39 -23.87
C GLU A 269 10.56 20.93 -24.34
N ILE A 270 9.69 20.50 -25.25
CA ILE A 270 9.68 19.12 -25.77
C ILE A 270 10.88 18.89 -26.72
N GLU A 271 11.36 19.97 -27.32
CA GLU A 271 12.44 19.96 -28.32
C GLU A 271 13.84 19.89 -27.68
N LEU A 272 13.95 19.78 -26.35
CA LEU A 272 15.24 19.67 -25.69
C LEU A 272 16.05 18.48 -26.22
N PRO A 273 17.35 18.66 -26.52
CA PRO A 273 18.20 17.59 -27.07
C PRO A 273 18.16 16.30 -26.23
N ALA A 274 18.15 16.42 -24.90
CA ALA A 274 18.08 15.27 -24.00
C ALA A 274 16.78 14.44 -24.16
N LEU A 275 15.65 15.11 -24.40
CA LEU A 275 14.35 14.46 -24.62
C LEU A 275 14.25 13.91 -26.06
N GLN A 276 14.88 14.57 -27.03
CA GLN A 276 14.98 14.07 -28.41
C GLN A 276 15.81 12.79 -28.49
N VAL A 277 16.97 12.73 -27.81
CA VAL A 277 17.81 11.54 -27.74
C VAL A 277 17.05 10.39 -27.06
N LEU A 278 16.33 10.68 -25.97
CA LEU A 278 15.47 9.70 -25.31
C LEU A 278 14.38 9.18 -26.26
N ARG A 279 13.71 10.07 -27.01
CA ARG A 279 12.70 9.70 -28.01
C ARG A 279 13.26 8.81 -29.12
N ASN A 280 14.48 9.07 -29.57
CA ASN A 280 15.12 8.31 -30.64
C ASN A 280 15.56 6.92 -30.16
N ASN A 281 16.03 6.82 -28.91
CA ASN A 281 16.50 5.58 -28.31
C ASN A 281 15.35 4.69 -27.79
N ALA A 282 14.20 5.28 -27.44
CA ALA A 282 13.05 4.53 -26.93
C ALA A 282 12.27 3.81 -28.05
N ASN A 283 11.91 2.56 -27.77
CA ASN A 283 11.00 1.77 -28.61
C ASN A 283 9.51 1.93 -28.22
N LYS A 284 9.22 2.78 -27.23
CA LYS A 284 7.91 2.99 -26.61
C LYS A 284 7.56 4.49 -26.61
N ASP A 285 6.27 4.80 -26.62
CA ASP A 285 5.79 6.18 -26.45
C ASP A 285 5.93 6.56 -24.97
N ILE A 286 6.70 7.61 -24.68
CA ILE A 286 6.94 8.07 -23.32
C ILE A 286 5.98 9.24 -23.01
N PRO A 287 5.03 9.07 -22.08
CA PRO A 287 4.15 10.15 -21.64
C PRO A 287 4.90 11.13 -20.72
N ILE A 288 4.68 12.43 -20.95
CA ILE A 288 5.18 13.52 -20.12
C ILE A 288 3.98 14.17 -19.42
N ILE A 289 3.89 14.03 -18.10
CA ILE A 289 2.84 14.64 -17.27
C ILE A 289 3.40 15.92 -16.68
N LYS A 290 2.87 17.08 -17.06
CA LYS A 290 3.25 18.40 -16.53
C LYS A 290 2.24 18.85 -15.48
N LEU A 291 2.71 19.15 -14.27
CA LEU A 291 1.88 19.72 -13.21
C LEU A 291 1.73 21.22 -13.44
N LEU A 292 0.52 21.67 -13.76
CA LEU A 292 0.22 23.06 -14.06
C LEU A 292 -0.75 23.63 -13.04
N VAL A 293 -0.40 24.75 -12.43
CA VAL A 293 -1.33 25.44 -11.52
C VAL A 293 -2.38 26.17 -12.35
N GLN A 294 -3.65 25.91 -12.10
CA GLN A 294 -4.74 26.59 -12.79
C GLN A 294 -4.70 28.10 -12.51
N ASN A 295 -4.89 28.88 -13.57
CA ASN A 295 -4.86 30.35 -13.57
C ASN A 295 -3.58 30.99 -13.03
N SER A 296 -2.46 30.26 -12.94
CA SER A 296 -1.17 30.85 -12.59
C SER A 296 -0.55 31.62 -13.78
N PRO A 297 0.48 32.43 -13.56
CA PRO A 297 1.24 33.06 -14.64
C PRO A 297 1.76 32.04 -15.68
N ASP A 298 2.18 30.86 -15.22
CA ASP A 298 2.60 29.78 -16.11
C ASP A 298 1.46 29.22 -16.97
N HIS A 299 0.21 29.24 -16.50
CA HIS A 299 -0.95 28.81 -17.29
C HIS A 299 -1.20 29.79 -18.45
N TYR A 300 -1.18 31.08 -18.15
CA TYR A 300 -1.33 32.16 -19.13
C TYR A 300 -0.24 32.09 -20.22
N LEU A 301 1.03 31.91 -19.80
CA LEU A 301 2.16 31.82 -20.74
C LEU A 301 2.14 30.57 -21.62
N LEU A 302 1.42 29.51 -21.24
CA LEU A 302 1.32 28.29 -22.05
C LEU A 302 0.21 28.33 -23.09
N ASP A 303 -0.76 29.22 -22.92
CA ASP A 303 -1.93 29.23 -23.78
C ASP A 303 -1.56 29.54 -25.25
N SER A 304 -2.09 28.71 -26.13
CA SER A 304 -1.80 28.73 -27.55
C SER A 304 -2.35 29.97 -28.25
N GLU A 305 -3.46 30.54 -27.77
CA GLU A 305 -4.03 31.77 -28.35
C GLU A 305 -3.12 32.98 -28.12
N ILE A 306 -2.57 33.09 -26.92
CA ILE A 306 -1.67 34.17 -26.52
C ILE A 306 -0.32 34.03 -27.23
N LYS A 307 0.26 32.82 -27.30
CA LYS A 307 1.48 32.57 -28.07
C LYS A 307 1.32 32.90 -29.55
N ASN A 308 0.18 32.58 -30.15
CA ASN A 308 -0.07 32.91 -31.55
C ASN A 308 -0.29 34.42 -31.76
N SER A 309 -0.74 35.15 -30.74
CA SER A 309 -0.85 36.61 -30.77
C SER A 309 0.51 37.32 -30.67
N SER A 310 1.43 36.82 -29.83
CA SER A 310 2.80 37.36 -29.70
C SER A 310 3.67 37.04 -30.92
N VAL A 311 3.46 35.89 -31.57
CA VAL A 311 4.13 35.56 -32.84
C VAL A 311 3.63 36.42 -34.01
N LYS A 312 2.42 37.00 -33.94
CA LYS A 312 1.96 37.95 -34.96
C LYS A 312 2.60 39.34 -34.82
N SER A 313 3.05 39.73 -33.63
CA SER A 313 3.81 40.99 -33.44
C SER A 313 5.30 40.86 -33.78
N SER A 314 5.85 39.63 -33.84
CA SER A 314 7.27 39.37 -34.11
C SER A 314 7.69 39.51 -35.59
N HIS A 315 6.75 39.70 -36.53
CA HIS A 315 7.08 39.92 -37.95
C HIS A 315 7.71 41.31 -38.25
N LEU A 316 8.02 42.13 -37.24
CA LEU A 316 8.59 43.46 -37.41
C LEU A 316 10.02 43.66 -36.85
N SER A 317 10.65 42.69 -36.19
CA SER A 317 12.04 42.82 -35.71
C SER A 317 12.94 41.69 -36.24
N ASN A 318 13.67 42.00 -37.32
CA ASN A 318 14.56 41.09 -38.05
C ASN A 318 15.94 40.87 -37.39
N ASN A 319 16.04 40.88 -36.06
CA ASN A 319 17.30 40.62 -35.35
C ASN A 319 17.08 39.55 -34.27
N GLY A 320 17.79 38.43 -34.37
CA GLY A 320 17.67 37.26 -33.49
C GLY A 320 18.17 37.44 -32.05
N HIS A 321 18.00 38.64 -31.47
CA HIS A 321 18.09 38.86 -30.03
C HIS A 321 16.66 38.97 -29.49
N VAL A 322 16.31 38.09 -28.56
CA VAL A 322 15.07 38.23 -27.78
C VAL A 322 15.20 39.55 -27.02
N ASP A 323 14.38 40.55 -27.37
CA ASP A 323 14.39 41.82 -26.67
C ASP A 323 13.91 41.58 -25.23
N ASP A 324 14.75 41.85 -24.23
CA ASP A 324 14.42 41.75 -22.80
C ASP A 324 13.12 42.52 -22.45
N SER A 325 12.74 43.49 -23.30
CA SER A 325 11.50 44.27 -23.20
C SER A 325 10.24 43.46 -23.53
N GLN A 326 10.30 42.51 -24.48
CA GLN A 326 9.15 41.68 -24.83
C GLN A 326 8.85 40.64 -23.74
N GLU A 327 9.88 39.96 -23.23
CA GLU A 327 9.72 39.03 -22.10
C GLU A 327 9.14 39.75 -20.87
N TYR A 328 9.56 41.00 -20.65
CA TYR A 328 9.07 41.82 -19.56
C TYR A 328 7.57 42.16 -19.69
N GLU A 329 7.09 42.49 -20.89
CA GLU A 329 5.66 42.74 -21.14
C GLU A 329 4.82 41.46 -21.05
N GLU A 330 5.34 40.33 -21.51
CA GLU A 330 4.69 39.03 -21.34
C GLU A 330 4.53 38.67 -19.85
N ILE A 331 5.58 38.89 -19.04
CA ILE A 331 5.52 38.71 -17.57
C ILE A 331 4.47 39.64 -16.96
N LYS A 332 4.44 40.93 -17.31
CA LYS A 332 3.42 41.87 -16.81
C LYS A 332 2.00 41.41 -17.13
N SER A 333 1.74 41.03 -18.38
CA SER A 333 0.41 40.57 -18.79
C SER A 333 -0.02 39.29 -18.06
N SER A 334 0.91 38.36 -17.84
CA SER A 334 0.64 37.12 -17.09
C SER A 334 0.32 37.39 -15.60
N LEU A 335 1.01 38.35 -14.99
CA LEU A 335 0.75 38.78 -13.61
C LEU A 335 -0.58 39.50 -13.49
N LEU A 336 -0.93 40.36 -14.45
CA LEU A 336 -2.22 41.04 -14.49
C LEU A 336 -3.38 40.02 -14.58
N TYR A 337 -3.26 39.02 -15.46
CA TYR A 337 -4.22 37.93 -15.57
C TYR A 337 -4.35 37.14 -14.25
N PHE A 338 -3.22 36.78 -13.63
CA PHE A 338 -3.23 36.07 -12.34
C PHE A 338 -4.00 36.84 -11.26
N LEU A 339 -3.77 38.16 -11.17
CA LEU A 339 -4.45 39.02 -10.21
C LEU A 339 -5.97 39.16 -10.50
N GLN A 340 -6.38 39.12 -11.78
CA GLN A 340 -7.79 39.11 -12.17
C GLN A 340 -8.48 37.78 -11.86
N ALA A 341 -7.80 36.67 -12.12
CA ALA A 341 -8.36 35.31 -12.00
C ALA A 341 -8.27 34.72 -10.57
N ARG A 342 -7.60 35.38 -9.61
CA ARG A 342 -7.31 34.85 -8.27
C ARG A 342 -8.53 34.44 -7.44
N ASN A 343 -9.66 35.13 -7.63
CA ASN A 343 -10.91 34.90 -6.88
C ASN A 343 -11.91 34.00 -7.60
N ALA A 344 -11.57 33.55 -8.81
CA ALA A 344 -12.48 32.72 -9.58
C ALA A 344 -12.68 31.35 -8.91
N PRO A 345 -13.92 30.81 -8.91
CA PRO A 345 -14.19 29.49 -8.35
C PRO A 345 -13.41 28.44 -9.15
N VAL A 346 -12.56 27.68 -8.45
CA VAL A 346 -11.76 26.63 -9.07
C VAL A 346 -12.58 25.34 -9.11
N ASN A 347 -12.83 24.83 -10.30
CA ASN A 347 -13.53 23.56 -10.49
C ASN A 347 -12.63 22.40 -10.03
N ASN A 348 -12.93 21.85 -8.85
CA ASN A 348 -12.27 20.63 -8.37
C ASN A 348 -12.64 19.45 -9.30
N CYS A 349 -11.74 19.11 -10.21
CA CYS A 349 -11.89 17.93 -11.05
C CYS A 349 -11.40 16.71 -10.27
N GLU A 350 -12.29 15.74 -10.01
CA GLU A 350 -11.93 14.48 -9.38
C GLU A 350 -11.26 13.57 -10.43
N ILE A 351 -9.93 13.53 -10.42
CA ILE A 351 -9.14 12.76 -11.38
C ILE A 351 -8.80 11.38 -10.79
N ASP A 352 -9.13 10.31 -11.52
CA ASP A 352 -8.73 8.94 -11.15
C ASP A 352 -7.27 8.67 -11.55
N TYR A 353 -6.36 8.93 -10.62
CA TYR A 353 -4.92 8.76 -10.82
C TYR A 353 -4.49 7.33 -11.14
N ILE A 354 -5.24 6.31 -10.67
CA ILE A 354 -4.90 4.90 -10.94
C ILE A 354 -5.17 4.60 -12.41
N LYS A 355 -6.31 5.02 -12.94
CA LYS A 355 -6.63 4.88 -14.37
C LYS A 355 -5.66 5.69 -15.24
N LEU A 356 -5.30 6.89 -14.81
CA LEU A 356 -4.34 7.74 -15.52
C LEU A 356 -2.97 7.06 -15.65
N VAL A 357 -2.41 6.54 -14.56
CA VAL A 357 -1.12 5.85 -14.58
C VAL A 357 -1.17 4.60 -15.45
N LYS A 358 -2.23 3.78 -15.36
CA LYS A 358 -2.41 2.61 -16.23
C LYS A 358 -2.48 3.00 -17.72
N CYS A 359 -3.26 4.02 -18.05
CA CYS A 359 -3.40 4.53 -19.43
C CYS A 359 -2.05 5.04 -19.98
N CYS A 360 -1.28 5.75 -19.16
CA CYS A 360 0.06 6.22 -19.51
C CYS A 360 1.04 5.06 -19.77
N LEU A 361 1.04 4.02 -18.93
CA LEU A 361 1.92 2.86 -19.10
C LEU A 361 1.54 2.00 -20.31
N GLU A 362 0.26 1.93 -20.65
CA GLU A 362 -0.25 1.21 -21.84
C GLU A 362 -0.05 2.01 -23.16
N GLY A 363 0.41 3.26 -23.10
CA GLY A 363 0.63 4.13 -24.26
C GLY A 363 -0.65 4.68 -24.91
N LYS A 364 -1.81 4.51 -24.26
CA LYS A 364 -3.12 5.00 -24.72
C LYS A 364 -3.25 6.52 -24.54
N ASP A 365 -4.17 7.14 -25.28
CA ASP A 365 -4.42 8.58 -25.15
C ASP A 365 -5.18 8.90 -23.85
N CYS A 366 -4.58 9.72 -22.99
CA CYS A 366 -5.12 10.06 -21.67
C CYS A 366 -6.09 11.27 -21.70
N ASN A 367 -6.37 11.85 -22.86
CA ASN A 367 -7.19 13.06 -23.01
C ASN A 367 -8.64 12.88 -22.52
N ASN A 368 -9.17 11.65 -22.51
CA ASN A 368 -10.51 11.38 -22.00
C ASN A 368 -10.59 11.36 -20.46
N ILE A 369 -9.44 11.26 -19.78
CA ILE A 369 -9.34 11.19 -18.31
C ILE A 369 -9.00 12.56 -17.72
N LEU A 370 -8.29 13.39 -18.49
CA LEU A 370 -7.86 14.71 -18.07
C LEU A 370 -8.93 15.76 -18.43
N PRO A 371 -9.23 16.70 -17.54
CA PRO A 371 -10.13 17.81 -17.87
C PRO A 371 -9.46 18.75 -18.89
N VAL A 372 -10.29 19.43 -19.69
CA VAL A 372 -9.83 20.50 -20.58
C VAL A 372 -9.34 21.67 -19.73
N LEU A 373 -8.13 22.14 -20.04
CA LEU A 373 -7.47 23.27 -19.37
C LEU A 373 -7.68 24.53 -20.20
N ASP A 374 -8.79 25.22 -19.94
CA ASP A 374 -9.06 26.53 -20.53
C ASP A 374 -8.79 27.63 -19.50
N LEU A 375 -8.30 28.78 -19.97
CA LEU A 375 -8.26 29.99 -19.14
C LEU A 375 -9.68 30.42 -18.81
N ILE A 376 -9.87 30.97 -17.62
CA ILE A 376 -11.18 31.49 -17.23
C ILE A 376 -11.48 32.72 -18.08
N THR A 377 -12.63 32.70 -18.76
CA THR A 377 -13.16 33.86 -19.46
C THR A 377 -13.49 34.94 -18.44
N LEU A 378 -12.64 35.95 -18.37
CA LEU A 378 -12.81 37.13 -17.53
C LEU A 378 -13.95 38.00 -18.10
N ASP A 379 -14.95 38.33 -17.27
CA ASP A 379 -16.03 39.26 -17.65
C ASP A 379 -15.45 40.60 -18.10
N GLU A 380 -16.06 41.26 -19.09
CA GLU A 380 -15.55 42.53 -19.66
C GLU A 380 -15.37 43.64 -18.60
N ALA A 381 -16.13 43.63 -17.51
CA ALA A 381 -15.98 44.54 -16.37
C ALA A 381 -14.67 44.32 -15.57
N SER A 382 -14.07 43.13 -15.60
CA SER A 382 -12.82 42.82 -14.91
C SER A 382 -11.55 43.22 -15.68
N LYS A 383 -11.72 43.70 -16.93
CA LYS A 383 -10.63 44.23 -17.77
C LYS A 383 -10.29 45.69 -17.46
N ASP A 384 -11.16 46.41 -16.75
CA ASP A 384 -10.91 47.79 -16.34
C ASP A 384 -9.95 47.82 -15.13
N SER A 385 -8.72 48.26 -15.38
CA SER A 385 -7.64 48.39 -14.38
C SER A 385 -7.92 49.41 -13.25
N SER A 386 -9.06 50.10 -13.32
CA SER A 386 -9.55 51.10 -12.37
C SER A 386 -10.31 50.52 -11.17
N ASP A 387 -10.75 49.26 -11.21
CA ASP A 387 -11.54 48.67 -10.12
C ASP A 387 -10.71 48.43 -8.85
N SER A 388 -11.11 49.07 -7.75
CA SER A 388 -10.38 49.12 -6.48
C SER A 388 -10.28 47.78 -5.76
N GLY A 389 -11.16 46.82 -6.07
CA GLY A 389 -11.20 45.49 -5.42
C GLY A 389 -10.07 44.54 -5.87
N PHE A 390 -9.53 44.74 -7.08
CA PHE A 390 -8.43 43.95 -7.64
C PHE A 390 -7.10 44.18 -6.90
N TRP A 391 -6.87 45.39 -6.42
CA TRP A 391 -5.60 45.78 -5.78
C TRP A 391 -5.59 45.51 -4.28
N GLN A 392 -6.75 45.22 -3.67
CA GLN A 392 -6.86 44.95 -2.24
C GLN A 392 -6.50 43.49 -1.94
N PRO A 393 -5.55 43.23 -1.04
CA PRO A 393 -5.24 41.86 -0.67
C PRO A 393 -6.35 41.26 0.20
N GLN A 394 -6.70 40.00 -0.07
CA GLN A 394 -7.79 39.30 0.62
C GLN A 394 -7.27 38.00 1.24
N LEU A 395 -6.92 38.06 2.52
CA LEU A 395 -6.54 36.86 3.27
C LEU A 395 -7.75 35.93 3.48
N THR A 396 -7.47 34.63 3.59
CA THR A 396 -8.49 33.65 3.97
C THR A 396 -9.12 34.03 5.31
N LYS A 397 -10.44 34.14 5.37
CA LYS A 397 -11.16 34.52 6.59
C LYS A 397 -10.99 33.44 7.66
N LEU A 398 -10.34 33.78 8.76
CA LEU A 398 -10.22 32.94 9.94
C LEU A 398 -11.35 33.28 10.92
N GLN A 399 -11.79 32.30 11.72
CA GLN A 399 -12.95 32.48 12.60
C GLN A 399 -12.62 33.30 13.85
N TYR A 400 -11.36 33.24 14.31
CA TYR A 400 -10.95 33.79 15.62
C TYR A 400 -9.90 34.90 15.53
N SER A 401 -9.42 35.22 14.33
CA SER A 401 -8.42 36.26 14.08
C SER A 401 -8.83 37.07 12.85
N SER A 402 -8.82 38.39 13.01
CA SER A 402 -9.09 39.36 11.94
C SER A 402 -7.83 40.16 11.70
N THR A 403 -6.88 39.61 10.96
CA THR A 403 -5.71 40.35 10.50
C THR A 403 -6.01 41.06 9.19
N GLU A 404 -5.99 42.38 9.24
CA GLU A 404 -6.02 43.22 8.04
C GLU A 404 -4.61 43.33 7.47
N LEU A 405 -4.49 43.24 6.15
CA LEU A 405 -3.20 43.27 5.46
C LEU A 405 -3.05 44.61 4.71
N PRO A 406 -2.36 45.61 5.29
CA PRO A 406 -2.24 46.92 4.65
C PRO A 406 -1.29 46.88 3.46
N LEU A 407 -1.57 47.72 2.45
CA LEU A 407 -0.67 47.93 1.32
C LEU A 407 0.63 48.60 1.78
N TRP A 408 1.77 48.17 1.24
CA TRP A 408 3.06 48.77 1.56
C TRP A 408 3.33 50.03 0.74
N ASP A 409 3.75 51.11 1.40
CA ASP A 409 3.98 52.44 0.80
C ASP A 409 5.44 52.89 0.72
N GLY A 410 6.37 52.20 1.40
CA GLY A 410 7.77 52.63 1.50
C GLY A 410 8.66 52.18 0.33
N PRO A 411 9.79 52.85 0.08
CA PRO A 411 10.82 52.32 -0.82
C PRO A 411 11.35 50.98 -0.27
N LEU A 412 11.53 50.01 -1.17
CA LEU A 412 11.96 48.65 -0.82
C LEU A 412 13.43 48.43 -1.22
N ASP A 413 14.26 48.14 -0.22
CA ASP A 413 15.58 47.55 -0.38
C ASP A 413 15.43 46.03 -0.28
N ILE A 414 16.41 45.27 -0.78
CA ILE A 414 16.36 43.79 -0.72
C ILE A 414 16.22 43.26 0.73
N LYS A 415 16.88 43.92 1.69
CA LYS A 415 16.79 43.54 3.11
C LYS A 415 15.44 43.89 3.71
N THR A 416 14.94 45.09 3.46
CA THR A 416 13.64 45.52 4.01
C THR A 416 12.51 44.69 3.40
N TYR A 417 12.61 44.34 2.12
CA TYR A 417 11.72 43.39 1.46
C TYR A 417 11.69 42.02 2.15
N GLN A 418 12.85 41.43 2.41
CA GLN A 418 12.94 40.12 3.08
C GLN A 418 12.41 40.18 4.52
N THR A 419 12.70 41.25 5.27
CA THR A 419 12.22 41.38 6.65
C THR A 419 10.71 41.59 6.71
N GLU A 420 10.14 42.40 5.82
CA GLU A 420 8.69 42.64 5.77
C GLU A 420 7.93 41.40 5.32
N LEU A 421 8.44 40.70 4.29
CA LEU A 421 7.88 39.43 3.85
C LEU A 421 7.87 38.40 4.98
N MET A 422 8.99 38.26 5.69
CA MET A 422 9.10 37.38 6.84
C MET A 422 8.14 37.79 7.96
N HIS A 423 8.08 39.08 8.29
CA HIS A 423 7.23 39.59 9.37
C HIS A 423 5.75 39.29 9.11
N ARG A 424 5.26 39.61 7.91
CA ARG A 424 3.86 39.36 7.50
C ARG A 424 3.54 37.87 7.43
N ALA A 425 4.46 37.05 6.91
CA ALA A 425 4.28 35.60 6.87
C ALA A 425 4.23 34.97 8.28
N VAL A 426 5.10 35.42 9.20
CA VAL A 426 5.12 34.92 10.59
C VAL A 426 3.87 35.34 11.36
N ILE A 427 3.38 36.57 11.18
CA ILE A 427 2.10 37.00 11.76
C ILE A 427 0.98 36.06 11.29
N ARG A 428 0.90 35.82 9.98
CA ARG A 428 -0.13 34.94 9.42
C ARG A 428 -0.03 33.50 9.93
N LEU A 429 1.19 32.96 10.04
CA LEU A 429 1.41 31.63 10.62
C LEU A 429 0.97 31.56 12.09
N ARG A 430 1.22 32.62 12.86
CA ARG A 430 0.74 32.72 14.25
C ARG A 430 -0.78 32.74 14.31
N ASP A 431 -1.44 33.51 13.44
CA ASP A 431 -2.90 33.56 13.37
C ASP A 431 -3.51 32.17 13.06
N ILE A 432 -2.93 31.43 12.11
CA ILE A 432 -3.34 30.07 11.75
C ILE A 432 -3.12 29.11 12.94
N GLN A 433 -1.99 29.25 13.64
CA GLN A 433 -1.70 28.43 14.82
C GLN A 433 -2.65 28.72 15.98
N ASP A 434 -3.00 29.99 16.19
CA ASP A 434 -3.96 30.41 17.21
C ASP A 434 -5.38 29.93 16.89
N GLU A 435 -5.77 29.95 15.61
CA GLU A 435 -7.03 29.36 15.15
C GLU A 435 -7.05 27.84 15.36
N TYR A 436 -5.96 27.14 15.00
CA TYR A 436 -5.86 25.70 15.26
C TYR A 436 -5.98 25.41 16.76
N ALA A 437 -5.25 26.13 17.61
CA ALA A 437 -5.30 25.96 19.06
C ALA A 437 -6.72 26.16 19.59
N LYS A 438 -7.37 27.27 19.24
CA LYS A 438 -8.76 27.57 19.66
C LYS A 438 -9.77 26.56 19.10
N GLY A 439 -9.60 26.12 17.85
CA GLY A 439 -10.45 25.11 17.21
C GLY A 439 -10.28 23.70 17.78
N THR A 440 -9.11 23.36 18.34
CA THR A 440 -8.90 22.06 18.98
C THR A 440 -9.61 21.92 20.33
N VAL A 441 -9.79 23.01 21.08
CA VAL A 441 -10.47 23.01 22.39
C VAL A 441 -11.87 22.38 22.34
N PRO A 442 -12.82 22.84 21.49
CA PRO A 442 -14.15 22.24 21.42
C PRO A 442 -14.11 20.81 20.88
N LEU A 443 -13.09 20.45 20.10
CA LEU A 443 -12.91 19.11 19.58
C LEU A 443 -12.46 18.14 20.68
N TYR A 444 -11.56 18.56 21.58
CA TYR A 444 -11.17 17.77 22.75
C TYR A 444 -12.34 17.55 23.71
N GLU A 445 -13.17 18.58 23.92
CA GLU A 445 -14.39 18.45 24.72
C GLU A 445 -15.34 17.40 24.14
N LYS A 446 -15.59 17.45 22.82
CA LYS A 446 -16.41 16.44 22.12
C LYS A 446 -15.80 15.03 22.20
N ARG A 447 -14.48 14.89 22.06
CA ARG A 447 -13.79 13.60 22.22
C ARG A 447 -13.91 13.05 23.64
N LEU A 448 -13.80 13.91 24.65
CA LEU A 448 -13.96 13.53 26.05
C LEU A 448 -15.39 13.03 26.32
N ASN A 449 -16.40 13.76 25.82
CA ASN A 449 -17.80 13.37 25.94
C ASN A 449 -18.08 12.02 25.26
N GLU A 450 -17.54 11.78 24.05
CA GLU A 450 -17.68 10.50 23.36
C GLU A 450 -16.94 9.36 24.09
N THR A 451 -15.77 9.64 24.67
CA THR A 451 -15.05 8.65 25.50
C THR A 451 -15.85 8.30 26.75
N GLN A 452 -16.45 9.28 27.42
CA GLN A 452 -17.32 9.06 28.57
C GLN A 452 -18.56 8.23 28.19
N ARG A 453 -19.16 8.51 27.04
CA ARG A 453 -20.27 7.72 26.50
C ARG A 453 -19.86 6.27 26.20
N GLN A 454 -18.67 6.04 25.63
CA GLN A 454 -18.15 4.70 25.38
C GLN A 454 -17.93 3.93 26.69
N ASN A 455 -17.38 4.57 27.71
CA ASN A 455 -17.22 3.97 29.03
C ASN A 455 -18.57 3.57 29.63
N GLN A 456 -19.60 4.43 29.52
CA GLN A 456 -20.95 4.10 29.96
C GLN A 456 -21.54 2.89 29.21
N LEU A 457 -21.30 2.79 27.90
CA LEU A 457 -21.74 1.62 27.12
C LEU A 457 -21.04 0.33 27.56
N ASP A 458 -19.76 0.40 27.87
CA ASP A 458 -19.00 -0.76 28.37
C ASP A 458 -19.46 -1.17 29.77
N GLU A 459 -19.77 -0.22 30.66
CA GLU A 459 -20.38 -0.49 31.96
C GLU A 459 -21.75 -1.17 31.81
N ILE A 460 -22.61 -0.64 30.93
CA ILE A 460 -23.91 -1.24 30.64
C ILE A 460 -23.71 -2.66 30.11
N LYS A 461 -22.80 -2.87 29.15
CA LYS A 461 -22.50 -4.20 28.60
C LYS A 461 -22.05 -5.18 29.68
N ASN A 462 -21.20 -4.75 30.60
CA ASN A 462 -20.78 -5.57 31.74
C ASN A 462 -21.97 -5.91 32.65
N SER A 463 -22.80 -4.92 32.99
CA SER A 463 -24.00 -5.13 33.81
C SER A 463 -25.00 -6.10 33.15
N VAL A 464 -25.19 -6.00 31.84
CA VAL A 464 -26.03 -6.91 31.04
C VAL A 464 -25.42 -8.31 31.03
N GLY A 465 -24.09 -8.43 30.90
CA GLY A 465 -23.39 -9.72 31.02
C GLY A 465 -23.60 -10.39 32.38
N LEU A 466 -23.48 -9.63 33.47
CA LEU A 466 -23.71 -10.14 34.83
C LEU A 466 -25.17 -10.55 35.05
N THR A 467 -26.12 -9.75 34.61
CA THR A 467 -27.56 -10.07 34.73
C THR A 467 -27.94 -11.29 33.89
N PHE A 468 -27.38 -11.43 32.68
CA PHE A 468 -27.57 -12.61 31.84
C PHE A 468 -27.02 -13.88 32.50
N LYS A 469 -25.83 -13.82 33.08
CA LYS A 469 -25.24 -14.96 33.82
C LYS A 469 -26.11 -15.37 35.00
N LYS A 470 -26.58 -14.40 35.79
CA LYS A 470 -27.54 -14.64 36.89
C LYS A 470 -28.83 -15.29 36.39
N LYS A 471 -29.37 -14.82 35.27
CA LYS A 471 -30.56 -15.41 34.64
C LYS A 471 -30.32 -16.86 34.24
N GLN A 472 -29.17 -17.18 33.65
CA GLN A 472 -28.83 -18.54 33.24
C GLN A 472 -28.67 -19.48 34.44
N GLU A 473 -28.07 -19.01 35.54
CA GLU A 473 -27.97 -19.77 36.78
C GLU A 473 -29.35 -20.05 37.40
N MET A 474 -30.22 -19.03 37.40
CA MET A 474 -31.60 -19.17 37.87
C MET A 474 -32.41 -20.15 37.01
N GLU A 475 -32.26 -20.09 35.69
CA GLU A 475 -32.93 -21.01 34.75
C GLU A 475 -32.47 -22.47 34.96
N LYS A 476 -31.19 -22.70 35.23
CA LYS A 476 -30.69 -24.03 35.62
C LYS A 476 -31.34 -24.52 36.90
N SER A 477 -31.40 -23.67 37.93
CA SER A 477 -32.05 -24.00 39.21
C SER A 477 -33.55 -24.31 39.04
N ILE A 478 -34.26 -23.54 38.21
CA ILE A 478 -35.67 -23.79 37.89
C ILE A 478 -35.81 -25.15 37.19
N ASN A 479 -35.02 -25.42 36.16
CA ASN A 479 -35.06 -26.71 35.45
C ASN A 479 -34.78 -27.89 36.38
N ASP A 480 -33.85 -27.76 37.32
CA ASP A 480 -33.55 -28.81 38.29
C ASP A 480 -34.69 -28.99 39.30
N SER A 481 -35.33 -27.91 39.74
CA SER A 481 -36.51 -28.00 40.61
C SER A 481 -37.73 -28.61 39.89
N GLU A 482 -37.96 -28.28 38.62
CA GLU A 482 -39.00 -28.90 37.79
C GLU A 482 -38.76 -30.40 37.60
N LYS A 483 -37.52 -30.83 37.35
CA LYS A 483 -37.18 -32.25 37.26
C LYS A 483 -37.47 -32.99 38.57
N ARG A 484 -37.09 -32.39 39.72
CA ARG A 484 -37.39 -32.96 41.05
C ARG A 484 -38.89 -33.08 41.28
N LEU A 485 -39.66 -32.05 40.91
CA LEU A 485 -41.11 -32.07 41.01
C LEU A 485 -41.73 -33.16 40.13
N LYS A 486 -41.26 -33.31 38.88
CA LYS A 486 -41.69 -34.40 38.00
C LYS A 486 -41.41 -35.76 38.61
N HIS A 487 -40.22 -35.97 39.19
CA HIS A 487 -39.89 -37.22 39.89
C HIS A 487 -40.83 -37.49 41.07
N ALA A 488 -41.05 -36.50 41.94
CA ALA A 488 -41.96 -36.62 43.08
C ALA A 488 -43.41 -36.93 42.64
N MET A 489 -43.90 -36.30 41.56
CA MET A 489 -45.21 -36.61 40.99
C MET A 489 -45.27 -38.06 40.48
N THR A 490 -44.25 -38.54 39.76
CA THR A 490 -44.23 -39.94 39.29
C THR A 490 -44.20 -40.94 40.45
N GLU A 491 -43.52 -40.64 41.55
CA GLU A 491 -43.51 -41.49 42.73
C GLU A 491 -44.86 -41.49 43.44
N SER A 492 -45.47 -40.32 43.61
CA SER A 492 -46.81 -40.19 44.18
C SER A 492 -47.85 -40.99 43.39
N THR A 493 -47.83 -40.93 42.05
CA THR A 493 -48.74 -41.73 41.21
C THR A 493 -48.52 -43.24 41.37
N LYS A 494 -47.26 -43.70 41.50
CA LYS A 494 -46.95 -45.12 41.77
C LYS A 494 -47.49 -45.56 43.13
N LEU A 495 -47.31 -44.74 44.16
CA LEU A 495 -47.84 -45.01 45.50
C LEU A 495 -49.38 -45.06 45.48
N GLN A 496 -50.02 -44.13 44.78
CA GLN A 496 -51.47 -44.13 44.62
C GLN A 496 -51.98 -45.40 43.94
N ASN A 497 -51.30 -45.85 42.87
CA ASN A 497 -51.64 -47.11 42.19
C ASN A 497 -51.48 -48.32 43.11
N LYS A 498 -50.43 -48.34 43.95
CA LYS A 498 -50.20 -49.39 44.94
C LYS A 498 -51.29 -49.41 46.02
N ILE A 499 -51.69 -48.25 46.52
CA ILE A 499 -52.80 -48.11 47.48
C ILE A 499 -54.10 -48.65 46.86
N ASN A 500 -54.42 -48.25 45.64
CA ASN A 500 -55.61 -48.73 44.92
C ASN A 500 -55.60 -50.26 44.74
N HIS A 501 -54.44 -50.85 44.46
CA HIS A 501 -54.29 -52.30 44.36
C HIS A 501 -54.53 -53.00 45.70
N LEU A 502 -53.97 -52.48 46.80
CA LEU A 502 -54.17 -53.04 48.14
C LEU A 502 -55.63 -52.94 48.58
N LEU A 503 -56.33 -51.85 48.23
CA LEU A 503 -57.76 -51.70 48.50
C LEU A 503 -58.60 -52.76 47.77
N LYS A 504 -58.26 -53.10 46.52
CA LYS A 504 -58.92 -54.18 45.78
C LYS A 504 -58.73 -55.54 46.45
N ILE A 505 -57.50 -55.88 46.83
CA ILE A 505 -57.21 -57.14 47.56
C ILE A 505 -58.00 -57.21 48.86
N ARG A 506 -58.05 -56.10 49.62
CA ARG A 506 -58.81 -56.05 50.86
C ARG A 506 -60.29 -56.34 50.63
N GLN A 507 -60.90 -55.76 49.59
CA GLN A 507 -62.30 -56.02 49.23
C GLN A 507 -62.51 -57.50 48.86
N GLU A 508 -61.58 -58.12 48.12
CA GLU A 508 -61.65 -59.54 47.80
C GLU A 508 -61.58 -60.42 49.05
N LEU A 509 -60.69 -60.13 49.99
CA LEU A 509 -60.60 -60.84 51.28
C LEU A 509 -61.83 -60.66 52.16
N GLU A 510 -62.39 -59.45 52.21
CA GLU A 510 -63.65 -59.18 52.92
C GLU A 510 -64.83 -59.96 52.30
N ASN A 511 -64.79 -60.25 50.99
CA ASN A 511 -65.79 -61.11 50.35
C ASN A 511 -65.61 -62.60 50.71
N PHE A 512 -64.38 -63.08 50.89
CA PHE A 512 -64.12 -64.46 51.35
C PHE A 512 -64.56 -64.69 52.80
N ASN A 513 -64.36 -63.73 53.69
CA ASN A 513 -64.79 -63.84 55.09
C ASN A 513 -66.32 -63.84 55.28
N LYS A 514 -67.11 -63.56 54.23
CA LYS A 514 -68.57 -63.60 54.27
C LYS A 514 -69.16 -65.00 53.97
N LEU A 515 -68.34 -66.03 53.71
CA LEU A 515 -68.84 -67.41 53.65
C LEU A 515 -69.05 -67.96 55.07
N PRO A 516 -70.27 -68.41 55.45
CA PRO A 516 -70.54 -68.90 56.79
C PRO A 516 -69.91 -70.28 57.01
N SER A 517 -68.95 -70.35 57.94
CA SER A 517 -68.47 -71.59 58.54
C SER A 517 -69.18 -71.80 59.88
N ASN A 518 -70.37 -72.41 59.88
CA ASN A 518 -71.03 -72.82 61.11
C ASN A 518 -71.34 -74.32 61.10
N THR A 519 -70.48 -75.04 61.81
CA THR A 519 -70.84 -76.14 62.71
C THR A 519 -72.20 -75.91 63.38
N THR A 520 -73.18 -76.78 63.14
CA THR A 520 -74.06 -77.43 64.15
C THR A 520 -75.15 -78.32 63.51
N SER A 521 -75.25 -79.56 64.02
CA SER A 521 -76.43 -80.44 64.12
C SER A 521 -77.21 -80.89 62.86
N SER A 522 -77.00 -82.18 62.53
CA SER A 522 -77.96 -83.27 62.24
C SER A 522 -79.13 -83.12 61.25
N GLU A 523 -79.27 -84.18 60.44
CA GLU A 523 -80.48 -84.69 59.77
C GLU A 523 -80.92 -83.97 58.48
N ASN A 524 -80.11 -84.07 57.41
CA ASN A 524 -80.58 -84.11 56.01
C ASN A 524 -79.45 -84.59 55.06
N HIS A 525 -78.95 -85.80 55.29
CA HIS A 525 -77.69 -86.27 54.68
C HIS A 525 -77.79 -86.87 53.25
N LEU A 526 -78.93 -86.80 52.56
CA LEU A 526 -79.05 -87.39 51.21
C LEU A 526 -79.08 -86.37 50.05
N GLU A 527 -79.46 -85.10 50.26
CA GLU A 527 -79.46 -84.09 49.19
C GLU A 527 -78.28 -83.08 49.27
N GLU A 528 -77.84 -82.67 50.46
CA GLU A 528 -76.72 -81.72 50.62
C GLU A 528 -75.35 -82.36 50.36
N GLY A 529 -75.23 -83.67 50.64
CA GLY A 529 -74.11 -84.47 50.16
C GLY A 529 -74.00 -84.40 48.64
N SER A 530 -75.14 -84.42 47.92
CA SER A 530 -75.14 -84.32 46.45
C SER A 530 -74.69 -82.96 45.95
N ALA A 531 -75.16 -81.84 46.53
CA ALA A 531 -74.77 -80.48 46.10
C ALA A 531 -73.29 -80.14 46.41
N LEU A 532 -72.77 -80.64 47.53
CA LEU A 532 -71.36 -80.48 47.89
C LEU A 532 -70.48 -81.42 47.06
N THR A 533 -70.94 -82.66 46.77
CA THR A 533 -70.25 -83.55 45.83
C THR A 533 -70.33 -83.10 44.38
N ASP A 534 -71.40 -82.39 43.99
CA ASP A 534 -71.59 -81.82 42.65
C ASP A 534 -70.74 -80.57 42.48
N LYS A 535 -70.63 -79.70 43.51
CA LYS A 535 -69.63 -78.62 43.52
C LYS A 535 -68.22 -79.18 43.57
N LEU A 536 -67.98 -80.27 44.32
CA LEU A 536 -66.67 -80.94 44.34
C LEU A 536 -66.34 -81.52 42.97
N LYS A 537 -67.31 -82.15 42.28
CA LYS A 537 -67.18 -82.62 40.89
C LYS A 537 -66.95 -81.46 39.93
N GLU A 538 -67.70 -80.37 40.07
CA GLU A 538 -67.52 -79.15 39.29
C GLU A 538 -66.14 -78.54 39.54
N TYR A 539 -65.63 -78.55 40.77
CA TYR A 539 -64.27 -78.15 41.10
C TYR A 539 -63.22 -79.14 40.60
N ILE A 540 -63.50 -80.45 40.57
CA ILE A 540 -62.63 -81.48 40.00
C ILE A 540 -62.55 -81.32 38.48
N ASP A 541 -63.67 -81.09 37.81
CA ASP A 541 -63.77 -80.86 36.38
C ASP A 541 -63.19 -79.49 35.99
N LYS A 542 -63.45 -78.45 36.79
CA LYS A 542 -62.78 -77.15 36.65
C LYS A 542 -61.28 -77.27 36.93
N ASN A 543 -60.85 -78.05 37.91
CA ASN A 543 -59.43 -78.29 38.15
C ASN A 543 -58.80 -79.11 37.03
N ALA A 544 -59.49 -80.09 36.45
CA ALA A 544 -59.00 -80.86 35.31
C ALA A 544 -58.87 -79.98 34.05
N THR A 545 -59.88 -79.16 33.77
CA THR A 545 -59.84 -78.20 32.65
C THR A 545 -58.81 -77.10 32.88
N LEU A 546 -58.69 -76.56 34.09
CA LEU A 546 -57.65 -75.61 34.47
C LEU A 546 -56.27 -76.25 34.43
N PHE A 547 -56.12 -77.51 34.81
CA PHE A 547 -54.85 -78.23 34.76
C PHE A 547 -54.40 -78.45 33.33
N ASN A 548 -55.32 -78.83 32.44
CA ASN A 548 -55.05 -78.93 31.00
C ASN A 548 -54.71 -77.57 30.41
N LYS A 549 -55.46 -76.52 30.76
CA LYS A 549 -55.19 -75.15 30.31
C LYS A 549 -53.87 -74.60 30.86
N LEU A 550 -53.52 -74.95 32.10
CA LEU A 550 -52.25 -74.59 32.73
C LEU A 550 -51.11 -75.33 32.04
N LYS A 551 -51.28 -76.60 31.68
CA LYS A 551 -50.30 -77.38 30.91
C LYS A 551 -50.10 -76.80 29.50
N GLU A 552 -51.18 -76.44 28.79
CA GLU A 552 -51.12 -75.73 27.51
C GLU A 552 -50.43 -74.37 27.63
N LEU A 553 -50.78 -73.58 28.65
CA LEU A 553 -50.15 -72.28 28.90
C LEU A 553 -48.69 -72.42 29.32
N GLN A 554 -48.32 -73.46 30.08
CA GLN A 554 -46.94 -73.76 30.43
C GLN A 554 -46.14 -74.15 29.19
N GLN A 555 -46.71 -74.96 28.29
CA GLN A 555 -46.09 -75.30 27.01
C GLN A 555 -45.93 -74.06 26.14
N ALA A 556 -46.98 -73.26 25.95
CA ALA A 556 -46.93 -72.03 25.18
C ALA A 556 -45.96 -70.99 25.78
N ASN A 557 -45.87 -70.91 27.11
CA ASN A 557 -44.93 -70.02 27.78
C ASN A 557 -43.48 -70.54 27.69
N ALA A 558 -43.27 -71.86 27.73
CA ALA A 558 -41.95 -72.46 27.50
C ALA A 558 -41.49 -72.22 26.06
N GLU A 559 -42.38 -72.34 25.07
CA GLU A 559 -42.09 -72.01 23.67
C GLU A 559 -41.79 -70.52 23.49
N LYS A 560 -42.59 -69.62 24.08
CA LYS A 560 -42.32 -68.18 24.06
C LYS A 560 -41.04 -67.82 24.80
N SER A 561 -40.71 -68.48 25.90
CA SER A 561 -39.46 -68.27 26.63
C SER A 561 -38.27 -68.67 25.77
N LYS A 562 -38.32 -69.83 25.10
CA LYS A 562 -37.28 -70.24 24.14
C LYS A 562 -37.12 -69.24 23.01
N LEU A 563 -38.22 -68.78 22.42
CA LEU A 563 -38.20 -67.74 21.39
C LEU A 563 -37.61 -66.42 21.90
N ASN A 564 -37.93 -66.04 23.13
CA ASN A 564 -37.41 -64.81 23.75
C ASN A 564 -35.92 -64.94 24.07
N ASP A 565 -35.46 -66.11 24.52
CA ASP A 565 -34.04 -66.39 24.74
C ASP A 565 -33.26 -66.40 23.42
N GLU A 566 -33.84 -66.96 22.35
CA GLU A 566 -33.30 -66.87 21.00
C GLU A 566 -33.23 -65.42 20.52
N LEU A 567 -34.30 -64.62 20.70
CA LEU A 567 -34.31 -63.21 20.33
C LEU A 567 -33.33 -62.38 21.17
N ARG A 568 -33.19 -62.67 22.46
CA ARG A 568 -32.20 -62.04 23.35
C ARG A 568 -30.79 -62.35 22.90
N SER A 569 -30.50 -63.60 22.55
CA SER A 569 -29.19 -63.98 22.03
C SER A 569 -28.90 -63.27 20.69
N LYS A 570 -29.87 -63.24 19.77
CA LYS A 570 -29.75 -62.51 18.49
C LYS A 570 -29.52 -61.01 18.71
N TYR A 571 -30.30 -60.38 19.57
CA TYR A 571 -30.15 -58.97 19.91
C TYR A 571 -28.79 -58.69 20.55
N GLN A 572 -28.32 -59.55 21.45
CA GLN A 572 -27.02 -59.39 22.10
C GLN A 572 -25.87 -59.50 21.08
N ILE A 573 -25.96 -60.46 20.15
CA ILE A 573 -24.99 -60.65 19.06
C ILE A 573 -25.02 -59.46 18.08
N GLU A 574 -26.21 -58.99 17.69
CA GLU A 574 -26.33 -57.84 16.80
C GLU A 574 -25.87 -56.55 17.48
N SER A 575 -26.18 -56.37 18.76
CA SER A 575 -25.73 -55.21 19.54
C SER A 575 -24.22 -55.23 19.76
N SER A 576 -23.60 -56.39 20.01
CA SER A 576 -22.14 -56.49 20.12
C SER A 576 -21.48 -56.20 18.77
N LYS A 577 -22.01 -56.76 17.68
CA LYS A 577 -21.55 -56.49 16.31
C LYS A 577 -21.69 -55.02 15.94
N ALA A 578 -22.79 -54.37 16.32
CA ALA A 578 -22.99 -52.95 16.13
C ALA A 578 -21.96 -52.12 16.93
N ALA A 579 -21.71 -52.47 18.19
CA ALA A 579 -20.70 -51.81 19.01
C ALA A 579 -19.28 -51.96 18.43
N GLU A 580 -18.91 -53.15 17.96
CA GLU A 580 -17.64 -53.40 17.25
C GLU A 580 -17.54 -52.58 15.96
N SER A 581 -18.62 -52.51 15.17
CA SER A 581 -18.66 -51.69 13.96
C SER A 581 -18.53 -50.19 14.26
N ALA A 582 -19.10 -49.71 15.37
CA ALA A 582 -18.97 -48.32 15.80
C ALA A 582 -17.55 -48.01 16.29
N GLN A 583 -16.91 -48.95 17.01
CA GLN A 583 -15.51 -48.82 17.43
C GLN A 583 -14.56 -48.81 16.23
N THR A 584 -14.74 -49.73 15.27
CA THR A 584 -13.94 -49.76 14.05
C THR A 584 -14.12 -48.50 13.21
N LEU A 585 -15.36 -47.98 13.07
CA LEU A 585 -15.61 -46.69 12.42
C LEU A 585 -14.94 -45.51 13.14
N LYS A 586 -14.93 -45.53 14.48
CA LYS A 586 -14.25 -44.50 15.28
C LYS A 586 -12.74 -44.55 15.04
N ILE A 587 -12.14 -45.73 15.09
CA ILE A 587 -10.71 -45.93 14.81
C ILE A 587 -10.39 -45.48 13.37
N LEU A 588 -11.21 -45.86 12.39
CA LEU A 588 -11.03 -45.44 11.00
C LEU A 588 -11.16 -43.92 10.80
N ARG A 589 -12.08 -43.26 11.52
CA ARG A 589 -12.19 -41.79 11.50
C ARG A 589 -11.00 -41.12 12.15
N GLU A 590 -10.49 -41.66 13.25
CA GLU A 590 -9.29 -41.16 13.91
C GLU A 590 -8.06 -41.33 13.02
N SER A 591 -7.91 -42.48 12.35
CA SER A 591 -6.84 -42.69 11.36
C SER A 591 -6.99 -41.80 10.13
N MET A 592 -8.22 -41.56 9.66
CA MET A 592 -8.46 -40.64 8.55
C MET A 592 -8.08 -39.21 8.92
N LYS A 593 -8.43 -38.76 10.12
CA LYS A 593 -8.03 -37.44 10.63
C LYS A 593 -6.52 -37.32 10.82
N SER A 594 -5.85 -38.36 11.33
CA SER A 594 -4.39 -38.33 11.46
C SER A 594 -3.71 -38.26 10.09
N LEU A 595 -4.16 -39.05 9.12
CA LEU A 595 -3.69 -38.99 7.73
C LEU A 595 -3.97 -37.64 7.07
N GLU A 596 -5.16 -37.06 7.28
CA GLU A 596 -5.50 -35.74 6.77
C GLU A 596 -4.61 -34.65 7.38
N ASN A 597 -4.31 -34.74 8.68
CA ASN A 597 -3.36 -33.86 9.35
C ASN A 597 -1.92 -34.08 8.87
N GLU A 598 -1.52 -35.30 8.54
CA GLU A 598 -0.20 -35.57 7.94
C GLU A 598 -0.11 -35.01 6.53
N VAL A 599 -1.13 -35.19 5.68
CA VAL A 599 -1.18 -34.65 4.31
C VAL A 599 -1.24 -33.12 4.30
N ASN A 600 -2.04 -32.53 5.20
CA ASN A 600 -2.21 -31.08 5.29
C ASN A 600 -1.21 -30.40 6.21
N GLY A 601 -0.37 -31.19 6.88
CA GLY A 601 0.61 -30.73 7.86
C GLY A 601 1.66 -29.81 7.24
N PRO A 602 2.19 -28.85 8.02
CA PRO A 602 3.19 -27.91 7.53
C PRO A 602 4.49 -28.59 7.08
N LEU A 603 4.84 -29.75 7.65
CA LEU A 603 6.07 -30.49 7.35
C LEU A 603 6.02 -31.15 5.95
N THR A 604 4.90 -31.79 5.60
CA THR A 604 4.68 -32.44 4.30
C THR A 604 4.42 -31.43 3.19
N LYS A 605 3.70 -30.34 3.48
CA LYS A 605 3.57 -29.19 2.57
C LYS A 605 4.94 -28.58 2.25
N PHE A 606 5.79 -28.37 3.25
CA PHE A 606 7.14 -27.84 3.03
C PHE A 606 8.00 -28.80 2.21
N SER A 607 7.95 -30.11 2.49
CA SER A 607 8.68 -31.14 1.73
C SER A 607 8.22 -31.23 0.27
N THR A 608 6.91 -31.26 0.03
CA THR A 608 6.35 -31.32 -1.33
C THR A 608 6.61 -30.04 -2.13
N GLU A 609 6.58 -28.87 -1.49
CA GLU A 609 6.92 -27.61 -2.13
C GLU A 609 8.42 -27.49 -2.41
N SER A 610 9.27 -28.03 -1.52
CA SER A 610 10.72 -28.14 -1.75
C SER A 610 11.02 -29.05 -2.94
N LEU A 611 10.39 -30.23 -3.01
CA LEU A 611 10.53 -31.16 -4.13
C LEU A 611 10.01 -30.57 -5.44
N LYS A 612 8.91 -29.81 -5.42
CA LYS A 612 8.41 -29.08 -6.60
C LYS A 612 9.43 -28.04 -7.11
N LYS A 613 10.03 -27.28 -6.19
CA LYS A 613 11.08 -26.31 -6.54
C LYS A 613 12.32 -26.98 -7.09
N GLU A 614 12.68 -28.15 -6.58
CA GLU A 614 13.80 -28.95 -7.09
C GLU A 614 13.49 -29.51 -8.49
N LEU A 615 12.27 -29.99 -8.73
CA LEU A 615 11.81 -30.44 -10.04
C LEU A 615 11.84 -29.30 -11.06
N GLU A 616 11.33 -28.12 -10.69
CA GLU A 616 11.35 -26.93 -11.55
C GLU A 616 12.79 -26.51 -11.89
N ARG A 617 13.71 -26.58 -10.91
CA ARG A 617 15.14 -26.34 -11.14
C ARG A 617 15.73 -27.35 -12.13
N LEU A 618 15.49 -28.64 -11.92
CA LEU A 618 15.98 -29.69 -12.82
C LEU A 618 15.40 -29.56 -14.23
N GLN A 619 14.15 -29.12 -14.36
CA GLN A 619 13.51 -28.88 -15.65
C GLN A 619 14.14 -27.69 -16.39
N ASN A 620 14.46 -26.60 -15.67
CA ASN A 620 15.19 -25.47 -16.23
C ASN A 620 16.62 -25.86 -16.63
N ASP A 621 17.31 -26.65 -15.80
CA ASP A 621 18.65 -27.17 -16.11
C ASP A 621 18.61 -28.07 -17.36
N PHE A 622 17.61 -28.95 -17.47
CA PHE A 622 17.40 -29.79 -18.65
C PHE A 622 17.14 -28.95 -19.92
N GLN A 623 16.30 -27.91 -19.83
CA GLN A 623 16.07 -26.99 -20.95
C GLN A 623 17.35 -26.25 -21.35
N SER A 624 18.15 -25.81 -20.38
CA SER A 624 19.44 -25.16 -20.62
C SER A 624 20.43 -26.10 -21.31
N LEU A 625 20.51 -27.36 -20.86
CA LEU A 625 21.34 -28.40 -21.48
C LEU A 625 20.87 -28.71 -22.89
N LYS A 626 19.55 -28.76 -23.12
CA LYS A 626 18.96 -28.98 -24.45
C LYS A 626 19.29 -27.82 -25.39
N ALA A 627 19.20 -26.57 -24.92
CA ALA A 627 19.60 -25.40 -25.68
C ALA A 627 21.11 -25.42 -25.99
N ARG A 628 21.95 -25.77 -25.02
CA ARG A 628 23.40 -25.91 -25.21
C ARG A 628 23.75 -27.03 -26.19
N ASN A 629 23.06 -28.17 -26.12
CA ASN A 629 23.23 -29.26 -27.09
C ASN A 629 22.79 -28.83 -28.49
N LYS A 630 21.68 -28.10 -28.61
CA LYS A 630 21.24 -27.53 -29.89
C LYS A 630 22.27 -26.55 -30.46
N PHE A 631 22.81 -25.68 -29.60
CA PHE A 631 23.87 -24.75 -29.98
C PHE A 631 25.13 -25.50 -30.43
N LEU A 632 25.61 -26.50 -29.67
CA LEU A 632 26.77 -27.30 -30.02
C LEU A 632 26.56 -28.08 -31.31
N LYS A 633 25.37 -28.66 -31.53
CA LYS A 633 25.03 -29.31 -32.80
C LYS A 633 25.08 -28.31 -33.96
N ASN A 634 24.47 -27.13 -33.79
CA ASN A 634 24.53 -26.07 -34.80
C ASN A 634 25.97 -25.62 -35.05
N TYR A 635 26.77 -25.45 -34.01
CA TYR A 635 28.18 -25.10 -34.10
C TYR A 635 28.98 -26.18 -34.83
N ILE A 636 28.81 -27.46 -34.50
CA ILE A 636 29.44 -28.58 -35.21
C ILE A 636 29.02 -28.61 -36.67
N THR A 637 27.74 -28.37 -36.99
CA THR A 637 27.30 -28.31 -38.39
C THR A 637 27.93 -27.13 -39.13
N LEU A 638 28.14 -26.00 -38.45
CA LEU A 638 28.77 -24.81 -39.00
C LEU A 638 30.27 -25.05 -39.23
N MET A 639 30.96 -25.66 -38.26
CA MET A 639 32.36 -26.07 -38.36
C MET A 639 32.58 -27.12 -39.44
N ASN A 640 31.73 -28.15 -39.53
CA ASN A 640 31.79 -29.14 -40.59
C ASN A 640 31.54 -28.51 -41.98
N ARG A 641 30.71 -27.47 -42.07
CA ARG A 641 30.48 -26.73 -43.31
C ARG A 641 31.67 -25.84 -43.68
N GLN A 642 32.33 -25.22 -42.70
CA GLN A 642 33.43 -24.29 -42.94
C GLN A 642 34.78 -24.99 -43.14
N TYR A 643 34.99 -26.15 -42.52
CA TYR A 643 36.29 -26.82 -42.47
C TYR A 643 36.29 -28.23 -43.04
N ASP A 644 35.19 -28.70 -43.62
CA ASP A 644 35.02 -30.02 -44.25
C ASP A 644 35.65 -31.17 -43.44
N LEU A 645 35.43 -31.15 -42.11
CA LEU A 645 35.98 -32.11 -41.14
C LEU A 645 35.48 -33.55 -41.34
N LYS A 646 34.58 -33.78 -42.30
CA LYS A 646 34.30 -35.13 -42.80
C LYS A 646 35.47 -35.57 -43.68
N ASN A 647 36.56 -35.95 -43.02
CA ASN A 647 37.64 -36.63 -43.70
C ASN A 647 37.12 -37.92 -44.31
N LYS A 648 37.05 -37.86 -45.64
CA LYS A 648 37.23 -38.97 -46.55
C LYS A 648 38.52 -39.73 -46.16
N ASN A 649 38.37 -41.04 -46.13
CA ASN A 649 39.38 -42.07 -46.43
C ASN A 649 40.43 -42.42 -45.37
N ASN A 650 40.25 -43.62 -44.82
CA ASN A 650 41.17 -44.74 -44.98
C ASN A 650 42.67 -44.41 -45.00
N VAL A 651 43.31 -44.57 -43.85
CA VAL A 651 44.67 -45.14 -43.80
C VAL A 651 44.53 -46.46 -43.05
N GLN A 652 44.67 -47.55 -43.80
CA GLN A 652 44.79 -48.91 -43.27
C GLN A 652 46.24 -49.18 -42.85
N VAL A 653 46.38 -50.21 -42.01
CA VAL A 653 47.59 -51.03 -41.73
C VAL A 653 48.54 -50.39 -40.69
N GLU A 654 48.88 -51.01 -39.55
CA GLU A 654 49.26 -52.41 -39.32
C GLU A 654 49.10 -52.86 -37.85
N LYS A 655 48.78 -54.14 -37.65
CA LYS A 655 48.87 -54.84 -36.36
C LYS A 655 50.27 -55.46 -36.22
N ALA A 656 51.00 -55.20 -35.12
CA ALA A 656 51.76 -56.20 -34.38
C ALA A 656 52.41 -55.65 -33.08
N ALA A 657 52.01 -56.27 -31.96
CA ALA A 657 52.77 -56.70 -30.78
C ALA A 657 53.97 -55.90 -30.18
N ALA A 658 53.80 -55.70 -28.86
CA ALA A 658 54.75 -55.96 -27.76
C ALA A 658 55.69 -54.85 -27.24
N ASN A 659 55.64 -54.77 -25.89
CA ASN A 659 56.65 -54.32 -24.93
C ASN A 659 56.80 -52.83 -24.61
N GLY A 660 56.17 -52.47 -23.47
CA GLY A 660 56.87 -51.89 -22.31
C GLY A 660 57.43 -50.49 -22.43
N THR A 661 56.86 -49.54 -21.68
CA THR A 661 57.57 -48.84 -20.59
C THR A 661 56.73 -47.70 -19.98
N ARG A 662 56.56 -47.79 -18.65
CA ARG A 662 56.54 -46.70 -17.64
C ARG A 662 55.74 -45.42 -17.93
N PHE A 663 54.53 -45.37 -17.37
CA PHE A 663 53.97 -44.10 -16.88
C PHE A 663 54.46 -43.84 -15.45
N ARG A 664 55.20 -42.74 -15.27
CA ARG A 664 55.58 -42.18 -13.97
C ARG A 664 54.34 -41.60 -13.31
N SER A 665 53.96 -42.19 -12.17
CA SER A 665 53.13 -41.53 -11.17
C SER A 665 54.00 -40.58 -10.35
N THR A 666 53.57 -39.33 -10.22
CA THR A 666 54.01 -38.44 -9.15
C THR A 666 52.88 -38.34 -8.13
N ARG A 667 53.22 -38.81 -6.93
CA ARG A 667 52.41 -38.89 -5.72
C ARG A 667 52.20 -37.52 -5.10
N SER A 668 51.05 -37.34 -4.46
CA SER A 668 50.98 -36.76 -3.11
C SER A 668 49.66 -37.15 -2.44
N ASN A 669 49.69 -38.29 -1.72
CA ASN A 669 48.96 -38.45 -0.45
C ASN A 669 49.58 -37.45 0.55
N THR A 670 48.83 -36.78 1.44
CA THR A 670 48.26 -37.29 2.72
C THR A 670 47.58 -36.09 3.44
N PRO A 671 46.93 -36.23 4.62
CA PRO A 671 46.04 -37.29 5.11
C PRO A 671 44.76 -36.76 5.82
N ASN A 672 43.82 -37.67 6.11
CA ASN A 672 42.82 -37.53 7.18
C ASN A 672 43.45 -37.82 8.55
N TYR A 673 43.09 -37.03 9.58
CA TYR A 673 43.02 -37.47 10.98
C TYR A 673 41.93 -36.68 11.73
N THR A 674 41.08 -37.44 12.43
CA THR A 674 40.08 -37.11 13.48
C THR A 674 39.11 -35.96 13.27
#